data_AF-A0AAV9CRB4-F1
#
_entry.id   AF-A0AAV9CRB4-F1
#
_cell.length_a   1.000
_cell.length_b   1.000
_cell.length_c   1.000
_cell.angle_alpha   90.00
_cell.angle_beta   90.00
_cell.angle_gamma   90.00
#
_symmetry.space_group_name_H-M   'P 1'
#
loop_
_entity.id
_entity.type
_entity.pdbx_description
1 polymer ?
#
loop_
_entity_poly.entity_id
_entity_poly.type
_entity_poly.pdbx_seq_one_letter_code
_entity_poly.pdbx_strand_id
1 'polypeptide(L)'
;MMVLGVSLLQFLLVTLVASQAMPGCQDKCGNFSIPYPFGIGEGCFREGFDLDCNRTEDGQFLPYLGGTDIYSRYMSFSAGEMGVTQYIAQHCYNKSDHTRTGYSLWGGPYTFSSTQNTFTVLGCDTDATIRKRGNLTEFLTGCYSVCENPNMVSNGSCNGIGCCQTSIPKGLKDFVIQIDSYNNYSGVIGFSPCSYAFLADRNWFTFHGLSDFSGEFYDKHNGEAPLVLEWAIGNQTCEEAQRAPNSDYACVSKNSYCYDSNNAPGYRCNCSSGYEGNPYLEGGCQDIDECKDKVAFPCSGICTNKQGSYNCECPKGKHSVDPKVYECKSQFPIVPVAVGIGIPLLLILIGSWIYLGIQTRELNVLKEKYYQKNGGKHLEQLLAANPNVAFKIFSKEELLMATDKFDEKNILGQGGQGMVFKGVLSDNRVVAIKKSIVSDDDEMQNKQFANEIFILSQINHKNVVKLLGYCAEVEIPMLVYEYISNGSLFNLIHREGRLCLSECLRIATEAASALAYLHWDAFPPILHGDVKSSNILLDENLMTKVSDFGTSKLTPKDTDQFATFVQGTRGYLDPEYFQRGILTDRSDVYSFGVILLELLARKTAVFRQGNKEINLANVVLSSMKEDRLVDVLDHQVVNEGRMDLIIEVCKLAKRCVNVAGEERPTMKEVAMELAGLTVFYNQTVVQNHPWVINNPEETKTLRDGESSDCYTSESRAVLSIDAGR
;
A
#
# COMPACT_ATOMS: atom_id res chain seq x y z
N MET A 1 -1.13 35.84 -21.53
CA MET A 1 -1.67 36.64 -20.40
C MET A 1 -3.17 36.41 -20.35
N MET A 2 -3.75 36.43 -19.13
CA MET A 2 -5.11 36.02 -18.74
C MET A 2 -5.31 34.51 -18.46
N VAL A 3 -4.54 33.99 -17.50
CA VAL A 3 -5.00 32.95 -16.56
C VAL A 3 -4.55 33.39 -15.17
N LEU A 4 -5.38 34.18 -14.49
CA LEU A 4 -5.27 34.52 -13.07
C LEU A 4 -6.69 34.92 -12.65
N GLY A 5 -7.34 34.06 -11.86
CA GLY A 5 -8.63 34.41 -11.25
C GLY A 5 -9.71 33.33 -11.20
N VAL A 6 -9.38 32.06 -10.98
CA VAL A 6 -10.35 31.08 -10.42
C VAL A 6 -9.61 30.12 -9.49
N SER A 7 -9.11 30.63 -8.37
CA SER A 7 -8.65 29.84 -7.22
C SER A 7 -8.67 30.73 -5.99
N LEU A 8 -9.88 31.09 -5.55
CA LEU A 8 -10.20 31.69 -4.25
C LEU A 8 -11.72 31.90 -4.16
N LEU A 9 -12.46 30.78 -4.09
CA LEU A 9 -13.86 30.72 -3.62
C LEU A 9 -14.26 29.25 -3.37
N GLN A 10 -13.42 28.55 -2.63
CA GLN A 10 -13.79 27.30 -1.93
C GLN A 10 -13.54 27.52 -0.43
N PHE A 11 -14.19 28.53 0.13
CA PHE A 11 -14.43 28.62 1.57
C PHE A 11 -15.79 29.30 1.75
N LEU A 12 -16.63 28.67 2.58
CA LEU A 12 -17.96 29.10 3.05
C LEU A 12 -19.15 28.86 2.10
N LEU A 13 -19.43 27.59 1.83
CA LEU A 13 -20.81 27.10 1.90
C LEU A 13 -20.86 25.97 2.93
N VAL A 14 -20.57 26.33 4.20
CA VAL A 14 -21.18 25.61 5.30
C VAL A 14 -22.65 25.98 5.21
N THR A 15 -23.48 25.06 4.75
CA THR A 15 -24.92 25.17 4.94
C THR A 15 -25.13 25.40 6.43
N LEU A 16 -25.53 26.61 6.80
CA LEU A 16 -25.98 26.98 8.13
C LEU A 16 -27.25 26.16 8.41
N VAL A 17 -27.08 24.89 8.76
CA VAL A 17 -28.11 24.17 9.50
C VAL A 17 -28.30 24.98 10.77
N ALA A 18 -29.51 25.47 11.01
CA ALA A 18 -29.81 26.31 12.15
C ALA A 18 -29.32 25.61 13.44
N SER A 19 -28.22 26.12 14.00
CA SER A 19 -27.63 25.67 15.26
C SER A 19 -28.59 26.05 16.38
N GLN A 20 -29.49 25.14 16.76
CA GLN A 20 -30.46 25.36 17.82
C GLN A 20 -29.86 24.92 19.16
N ALA A 21 -29.69 25.89 20.06
CA ALA A 21 -29.40 25.63 21.48
C ALA A 21 -30.66 25.11 22.19
N MET A 22 -30.48 24.49 23.36
CA MET A 22 -31.61 24.10 24.19
C MET A 22 -32.41 25.34 24.63
N PRO A 23 -33.76 25.34 24.59
CA PRO A 23 -34.55 26.51 24.94
C PRO A 23 -34.24 27.03 26.35
N GLY A 24 -33.95 28.33 26.47
CA GLY A 24 -33.60 28.97 27.75
C GLY A 24 -32.11 28.90 28.10
N CYS A 25 -31.29 28.25 27.28
CA CYS A 25 -29.84 28.15 27.46
C CYS A 25 -29.07 29.13 26.59
N GLN A 26 -27.82 29.39 26.98
CA GLN A 26 -26.91 30.26 26.24
C GLN A 26 -26.58 29.63 24.87
N ASP A 27 -26.89 30.36 23.80
CA ASP A 27 -26.78 29.88 22.41
C ASP A 27 -25.46 30.29 21.73
N LYS A 28 -24.66 31.15 22.37
CA LYS A 28 -23.37 31.63 21.86
C LYS A 28 -22.31 31.77 22.93
N CYS A 29 -21.06 31.52 22.55
CA CYS A 29 -19.88 31.93 23.30
C CYS A 29 -18.96 32.74 22.37
N GLY A 30 -18.89 34.06 22.57
CA GLY A 30 -18.24 34.96 21.62
C GLY A 30 -18.89 34.87 20.23
N ASN A 31 -18.12 34.48 19.22
CA ASN A 31 -18.60 34.31 17.85
C ASN A 31 -19.08 32.89 17.52
N PHE A 32 -18.99 31.96 18.47
CA PHE A 32 -19.34 30.56 18.27
C PHE A 32 -20.80 30.31 18.64
N SER A 33 -21.55 29.68 17.74
CA SER A 33 -22.91 29.19 18.05
C SER A 33 -22.80 27.84 18.76
N ILE A 34 -23.63 27.62 19.77
CA ILE A 34 -23.61 26.43 20.61
C ILE A 34 -24.91 25.63 20.37
N PRO A 35 -24.88 24.62 19.49
CA PRO A 35 -26.02 23.76 19.27
C PRO A 35 -26.12 22.71 20.37
N TYR A 36 -27.34 22.34 20.75
CA TYR A 36 -27.56 21.12 21.54
C TYR A 36 -27.13 19.89 20.71
N PRO A 37 -26.43 18.87 21.24
CA PRO A 37 -26.30 18.49 22.66
C PRO A 37 -25.27 19.26 23.48
N PHE A 38 -24.48 20.14 22.86
CA PHE A 38 -23.53 21.00 23.55
C PHE A 38 -24.24 22.12 24.30
N GLY A 39 -23.69 22.56 25.43
CA GLY A 39 -24.31 23.62 26.21
C GLY A 39 -23.44 24.12 27.36
N ILE A 40 -23.76 25.33 27.81
CA ILE A 40 -23.10 25.99 28.94
C ILE A 40 -24.08 26.08 30.10
N GLY A 41 -23.65 25.67 31.29
CA GLY A 41 -24.45 25.73 32.50
C GLY A 41 -25.30 24.47 32.74
N GLU A 42 -25.67 24.27 34.00
CA GLU A 42 -26.39 23.09 34.46
C GLU A 42 -27.73 22.91 33.72
N GLY A 43 -27.97 21.71 33.20
CA GLY A 43 -29.21 21.37 32.47
C GLY A 43 -29.27 21.85 31.02
N CYS A 44 -28.22 22.49 30.51
CA CYS A 44 -28.19 23.02 29.13
C CYS A 44 -27.48 22.13 28.11
N PHE A 45 -26.87 21.05 28.55
CA PHE A 45 -26.13 20.10 27.73
C PHE A 45 -26.59 18.67 28.02
N ARG A 46 -26.27 17.76 27.11
CA ARG A 46 -26.36 16.32 27.37
C ARG A 46 -25.10 15.86 28.10
N GLU A 47 -25.21 14.86 28.97
CA GLU A 47 -24.08 14.38 29.78
C GLU A 47 -22.79 14.18 28.94
N GLY A 48 -21.70 14.84 29.36
CA GLY A 48 -20.39 14.84 28.69
C GLY A 48 -20.23 15.85 27.54
N PHE A 49 -21.28 16.60 27.18
CA PHE A 49 -21.25 17.66 26.15
C PHE A 49 -21.21 19.08 26.77
N ASP A 50 -20.85 19.20 28.04
CA ASP A 50 -20.68 20.48 28.72
C ASP A 50 -19.53 21.30 28.14
N LEU A 51 -19.77 22.61 28.06
CA LEU A 51 -18.80 23.60 27.60
C LEU A 51 -18.67 24.73 28.64
N ASP A 52 -17.45 25.23 28.80
CA ASP A 52 -17.12 26.41 29.59
C ASP A 52 -16.85 27.61 28.66
N CYS A 53 -17.52 28.74 28.87
CA CYS A 53 -17.30 29.94 28.07
C CYS A 53 -16.35 30.91 28.77
N ASN A 54 -15.06 30.76 28.50
CA ASN A 54 -14.02 31.52 29.18
C ASN A 54 -13.50 32.68 28.32
N ARG A 55 -13.11 33.76 29.00
CA ARG A 55 -12.50 34.94 28.38
C ARG A 55 -11.00 34.75 28.27
N THR A 56 -10.45 34.88 27.06
CA THR A 56 -9.01 34.83 26.78
C THR A 56 -8.30 36.11 27.23
N GLU A 57 -6.96 36.07 27.26
CA GLU A 57 -6.12 37.24 27.57
C GLU A 57 -6.36 38.41 26.60
N ASP A 58 -6.60 38.12 25.32
CA ASP A 58 -6.97 39.09 24.29
C ASP A 58 -8.42 39.61 24.42
N GLY A 59 -9.16 39.13 25.41
CA GLY A 59 -10.51 39.57 25.73
C GLY A 59 -11.63 38.92 24.93
N GLN A 60 -11.34 37.91 24.10
CA GLN A 60 -12.31 37.16 23.33
C GLN A 60 -12.92 36.03 24.18
N PHE A 61 -14.20 35.71 23.98
CA PHE A 61 -14.83 34.54 24.61
C PHE A 61 -14.71 33.33 23.69
N LEU A 62 -14.16 32.22 24.22
CA LEU A 62 -14.02 30.94 23.52
C LEU A 62 -14.70 29.81 24.29
N PRO A 63 -15.35 28.85 23.60
CA PRO A 63 -15.91 27.66 24.22
C PRO A 63 -14.80 26.64 24.50
N TYR A 64 -14.68 26.19 25.75
CA TYR A 64 -13.79 25.13 26.21
C TYR A 64 -14.59 23.86 26.48
N LEU A 65 -14.01 22.69 26.21
CA LEU A 65 -14.58 21.43 26.68
C LEU A 65 -14.60 21.44 28.21
N GLY A 66 -15.76 21.15 28.80
CA GLY A 66 -16.01 21.34 30.22
C GLY A 66 -14.95 20.69 31.11
N GLY A 67 -14.40 21.47 32.04
CA GLY A 67 -13.36 21.01 32.96
C GLY A 67 -12.00 20.73 32.32
N THR A 68 -11.75 21.22 31.10
CA THR A 68 -10.46 21.09 30.40
C THR A 68 -9.97 22.43 29.85
N ASP A 69 -8.67 22.50 29.55
CA ASP A 69 -8.05 23.67 28.89
C ASP A 69 -8.14 23.59 27.35
N ILE A 70 -8.96 22.69 26.80
CA ILE A 70 -9.10 22.48 25.35
C ILE A 70 -10.23 23.36 24.83
N TYR A 71 -9.90 24.39 24.04
CA TYR A 71 -10.92 25.21 23.39
C TYR A 71 -11.31 24.69 22.00
N SER A 72 -12.57 24.90 21.65
CA SER A 72 -13.16 24.53 20.36
C SER A 72 -13.02 25.67 19.35
N ARG A 73 -12.56 25.34 18.16
CA ARG A 73 -12.47 26.21 16.98
C ARG A 73 -13.72 26.17 16.11
N TYR A 74 -14.42 25.04 16.07
CA TYR A 74 -15.70 24.90 15.39
C TYR A 74 -16.40 23.62 15.84
N MET A 75 -17.73 23.61 15.70
CA MET A 75 -18.58 22.45 15.97
C MET A 75 -19.38 22.13 14.71
N SER A 76 -19.15 20.95 14.14
CA SER A 76 -19.87 20.46 12.95
C SER A 76 -20.87 19.40 13.36
N PHE A 77 -22.15 19.78 13.31
CA PHE A 77 -23.26 18.90 13.59
C PHE A 77 -23.40 17.78 12.56
N SER A 78 -23.40 18.16 11.28
CA SER A 78 -23.66 17.27 10.15
C SER A 78 -22.51 16.29 9.90
N ALA A 79 -21.26 16.72 10.13
CA ALA A 79 -20.11 15.83 10.06
C ALA A 79 -19.90 15.03 11.36
N GLY A 80 -20.50 15.48 12.47
CA GLY A 80 -20.25 14.97 13.81
C GLY A 80 -18.78 15.11 14.22
N GLU A 81 -18.20 16.27 13.89
CA GLU A 81 -16.80 16.62 14.12
C GLU A 81 -16.73 17.89 14.97
N MET A 82 -15.69 18.03 15.77
CA MET A 82 -15.36 19.25 16.50
C MET A 82 -13.88 19.56 16.29
N GLY A 83 -13.59 20.75 15.77
CA GLY A 83 -12.21 21.22 15.68
C GLY A 83 -11.79 21.80 17.03
N VAL A 84 -10.66 21.37 17.56
CA VAL A 84 -10.02 21.88 18.79
C VAL A 84 -8.56 22.24 18.52
N THR A 85 -7.86 22.76 19.52
CA THR A 85 -6.40 22.93 19.47
C THR A 85 -5.71 22.06 20.51
N GLN A 86 -4.43 21.78 20.25
CA GLN A 86 -3.55 21.07 21.16
C GLN A 86 -2.13 21.66 21.11
N TYR A 87 -1.35 21.45 22.16
CA TYR A 87 0.04 21.86 22.24
C TYR A 87 0.94 20.92 21.46
N ILE A 88 1.91 21.52 20.77
CA ILE A 88 2.98 20.83 20.05
C ILE A 88 4.01 20.34 21.07
N ALA A 89 4.44 19.08 20.95
CA ALA A 89 5.60 18.59 21.70
C ALA A 89 6.87 19.17 21.09
N GLN A 90 7.77 19.69 21.92
CA GLN A 90 9.05 20.24 21.49
C GLN A 90 10.18 19.66 22.34
N HIS A 91 11.30 19.41 21.66
CA HIS A 91 12.58 19.11 22.30
C HIS A 91 13.67 19.92 21.58
N CYS A 92 14.13 21.00 22.21
CA CYS A 92 15.29 21.77 21.71
C CYS A 92 16.56 21.37 22.47
N TYR A 93 17.65 21.06 21.77
CA TYR A 93 18.81 20.41 22.40
C TYR A 93 19.73 21.36 23.16
N ASN A 94 19.77 22.63 22.75
CA ASN A 94 20.60 23.68 23.35
C ASN A 94 19.92 24.43 24.50
N LYS A 95 18.62 24.24 24.69
CA LYS A 95 17.82 24.87 25.73
C LYS A 95 17.23 23.77 26.61
N SER A 96 16.89 24.08 27.86
CA SER A 96 16.12 23.14 28.69
C SER A 96 14.63 23.07 28.29
N ASP A 97 14.30 23.49 27.06
CA ASP A 97 12.94 23.60 26.54
C ASP A 97 12.51 22.21 26.05
N HIS A 98 11.83 21.50 26.95
CA HIS A 98 11.20 20.22 26.68
C HIS A 98 9.72 20.31 27.06
N THR A 99 8.85 20.30 26.05
CA THR A 99 7.41 20.24 26.26
C THR A 99 6.92 18.84 25.93
N ARG A 100 6.44 18.14 26.96
CA ARG A 100 5.65 16.91 26.78
C ARG A 100 4.19 17.30 26.67
N THR A 101 3.54 16.81 25.63
CA THR A 101 2.11 17.04 25.40
C THR A 101 1.35 15.73 25.46
N GLY A 102 0.12 15.79 25.92
CA GLY A 102 -0.77 14.66 25.93
C GLY A 102 -2.17 15.11 26.29
N TYR A 103 -3.16 14.34 25.86
CA TYR A 103 -4.57 14.64 26.08
C TYR A 103 -5.33 13.41 26.53
N SER A 104 -6.42 13.62 27.25
CA SER A 104 -7.34 12.57 27.66
C SER A 104 -8.76 13.08 27.46
N LEU A 105 -9.52 12.35 26.66
CA LEU A 105 -10.93 12.55 26.40
C LEU A 105 -11.80 11.52 27.17
N TRP A 106 -11.19 10.74 28.07
CA TRP A 106 -11.92 9.84 28.95
C TRP A 106 -12.94 10.60 29.80
N GLY A 107 -14.14 10.04 29.92
CA GLY A 107 -15.28 10.69 30.55
C GLY A 107 -16.15 11.50 29.58
N GLY A 108 -15.66 11.82 28.39
CA GLY A 108 -16.42 12.52 27.36
C GLY A 108 -16.87 11.64 26.17
N PRO A 109 -17.80 12.15 25.35
CA PRO A 109 -18.31 11.51 24.13
C PRO A 109 -17.34 11.60 22.95
N TYR A 110 -16.12 12.13 23.17
CA TYR A 110 -15.16 12.46 22.12
C TYR A 110 -14.13 11.36 21.88
N THR A 111 -13.63 11.30 20.66
CA THR A 111 -12.52 10.47 20.19
C THR A 111 -11.66 11.26 19.21
N PHE A 112 -10.37 10.96 19.11
CA PHE A 112 -9.52 11.59 18.10
C PHE A 112 -9.82 10.97 16.74
N SER A 113 -10.15 11.80 15.73
CA SER A 113 -10.43 11.29 14.39
C SER A 113 -9.18 10.67 13.77
N SER A 114 -9.22 9.36 13.52
CA SER A 114 -8.15 8.64 12.83
C SER A 114 -8.07 8.95 11.33
N THR A 115 -9.14 9.50 10.76
CA THR A 115 -9.25 9.83 9.33
C THR A 115 -8.93 11.28 9.03
N GLN A 116 -9.18 12.21 9.95
CA GLN A 116 -8.92 13.63 9.75
C GLN A 116 -7.58 14.08 10.33
N ASN A 117 -7.06 13.38 11.35
CA ASN A 117 -5.78 13.73 11.95
C ASN A 117 -4.62 12.88 11.42
N THR A 118 -3.42 13.46 11.43
CA THR A 118 -2.15 12.81 11.11
C THR A 118 -1.14 13.12 12.21
N PHE A 119 -0.46 12.10 12.72
CA PHE A 119 0.66 12.28 13.64
C PHE A 119 1.92 12.60 12.84
N THR A 120 2.54 13.73 13.14
CA THR A 120 3.70 14.27 12.42
C THR A 120 4.88 14.45 13.35
N VAL A 121 6.07 14.08 12.87
CA VAL A 121 7.36 14.23 13.57
C VAL A 121 8.30 15.02 12.68
N LEU A 122 8.90 16.09 13.22
CA LEU A 122 9.83 16.97 12.53
C LEU A 122 11.18 16.97 13.24
N GLY A 123 12.26 16.87 12.46
CA GLY A 123 13.63 16.93 12.95
C GLY A 123 14.52 15.84 12.36
N CYS A 124 15.81 15.91 12.69
CA CYS A 124 16.79 14.87 12.37
C CYS A 124 17.23 14.15 13.65
N ASP A 125 17.58 12.87 13.55
CA ASP A 125 17.95 12.05 14.72
C ASP A 125 16.85 12.02 15.79
N THR A 126 15.61 11.89 15.31
CA THR A 126 14.40 12.07 16.11
C THR A 126 13.44 10.93 15.87
N ASP A 127 13.03 10.28 16.94
CA ASP A 127 11.89 9.39 16.96
C ASP A 127 10.83 9.92 17.92
N ALA A 128 9.55 9.85 17.53
CA ALA A 128 8.47 10.22 18.41
C ALA A 128 7.37 9.18 18.41
N THR A 129 6.77 9.00 19.59
CA THR A 129 5.85 7.93 19.88
C THR A 129 4.60 8.45 20.58
N ILE A 130 3.44 7.90 20.21
CA ILE A 130 2.18 8.06 20.90
C ILE A 130 2.04 6.87 21.85
N ARG A 131 1.97 7.17 23.14
CA ARG A 131 1.86 6.19 24.22
C ARG A 131 0.58 6.40 25.01
N LYS A 132 0.07 5.34 25.62
CA LYS A 132 -1.13 5.42 26.47
C LYS A 132 -0.85 6.22 27.75
N ARG A 133 -1.79 7.07 28.15
CA ARG A 133 -1.63 7.87 29.37
C ARG A 133 -1.74 6.95 30.60
N GLY A 134 -0.76 7.01 31.49
CA GLY A 134 -0.71 6.18 32.71
C GLY A 134 0.00 4.82 32.55
N ASN A 135 0.21 4.33 31.33
CA ASN A 135 1.05 3.16 31.05
C ASN A 135 2.05 3.47 29.93
N LEU A 136 3.16 4.13 30.28
CA LEU A 136 4.17 4.59 29.32
C LEU A 136 4.96 3.44 28.65
N THR A 137 4.72 2.18 29.02
CA THR A 137 5.29 1.02 28.31
C THR A 137 4.40 0.53 27.17
N GLU A 138 3.14 0.97 27.09
CA GLU A 138 2.19 0.60 26.04
C GLU A 138 2.31 1.59 24.87
N PHE A 139 3.02 1.15 23.83
CA PHE A 139 3.24 1.87 22.58
C PHE A 139 2.07 1.66 21.63
N LEU A 140 1.47 2.75 21.12
CA LEU A 140 0.34 2.68 20.20
C LEU A 140 0.77 2.86 18.73
N THR A 141 1.52 3.93 18.45
CA THR A 141 2.07 4.23 17.13
C THR A 141 3.26 5.18 17.27
N GLY A 142 4.09 5.27 16.24
CA GLY A 142 5.30 6.08 16.28
C GLY A 142 5.94 6.17 14.92
N CYS A 143 6.88 7.09 14.83
CA CYS A 143 7.44 7.54 13.56
C CYS A 143 8.81 8.16 13.84
N TYR A 144 9.77 7.88 12.97
CA TYR A 144 11.16 8.31 13.13
C TYR A 144 11.65 9.00 11.87
N SER A 145 12.61 9.92 12.05
CA SER A 145 13.13 10.78 11.01
C SER A 145 14.66 10.84 11.07
N VAL A 146 15.30 10.61 9.92
CA VAL A 146 16.75 10.44 9.78
C VAL A 146 17.33 11.47 8.81
N CYS A 147 18.38 12.17 9.22
CA CYS A 147 19.21 12.97 8.31
C CYS A 147 20.60 13.20 8.92
N GLU A 148 21.63 13.07 8.11
CA GLU A 148 23.03 13.27 8.55
C GLU A 148 23.56 14.67 8.19
N ASN A 149 23.00 15.27 7.14
CA ASN A 149 23.40 16.60 6.67
C ASN A 149 22.19 17.37 6.09
N PRO A 150 22.27 18.72 6.04
CA PRO A 150 21.15 19.56 5.60
C PRO A 150 20.68 19.26 4.17
N ASN A 151 21.57 18.81 3.28
CA ASN A 151 21.28 18.60 1.86
C ASN A 151 20.37 17.39 1.60
N MET A 152 20.22 16.49 2.59
CA MET A 152 19.28 15.36 2.50
C MET A 152 17.83 15.80 2.68
N VAL A 153 17.60 16.96 3.30
CA VAL A 153 16.27 17.43 3.67
C VAL A 153 15.67 18.18 2.47
N SER A 154 14.60 17.64 1.90
CA SER A 154 13.90 18.21 0.75
C SER A 154 12.52 18.74 1.14
N ASN A 155 12.12 19.89 0.58
CA ASN A 155 10.81 20.47 0.82
C ASN A 155 9.69 19.56 0.30
N GLY A 156 8.58 19.47 1.03
CA GLY A 156 7.39 18.72 0.62
C GLY A 156 7.46 17.19 0.77
N SER A 157 8.60 16.61 1.12
CA SER A 157 8.74 15.16 1.34
C SER A 157 8.75 14.83 2.84
N CYS A 158 7.77 14.05 3.31
CA CYS A 158 7.63 13.66 4.72
C CYS A 158 7.58 12.13 4.89
N ASN A 159 8.64 11.46 4.41
CA ASN A 159 8.72 10.00 4.30
C ASN A 159 9.87 9.38 5.13
N GLY A 160 10.26 10.00 6.25
CA GLY A 160 11.32 9.50 7.13
C GLY A 160 12.65 10.24 7.04
N ILE A 161 12.75 11.31 6.24
CA ILE A 161 13.95 12.15 6.12
C ILE A 161 13.58 13.59 6.50
N GLY A 162 14.00 14.05 7.66
CA GLY A 162 13.65 15.37 8.22
C GLY A 162 12.20 15.51 8.70
N CYS A 163 11.27 14.75 8.11
CA CYS A 163 9.87 14.70 8.46
C CYS A 163 9.33 13.28 8.29
N CYS A 164 8.48 12.84 9.20
CA CYS A 164 7.74 11.59 9.08
C CYS A 164 6.28 11.79 9.54
N GLN A 165 5.34 11.12 8.86
CA GLN A 165 3.91 11.16 9.15
C GLN A 165 3.34 9.75 9.25
N THR A 166 2.40 9.55 10.18
CA THR A 166 1.68 8.28 10.36
C THR A 166 0.27 8.50 10.88
N SER A 167 -0.60 7.49 10.73
CA SER A 167 -1.96 7.51 11.26
C SER A 167 -2.01 7.05 12.73
N ILE A 168 -3.12 7.39 13.40
CA ILE A 168 -3.44 6.91 14.75
C ILE A 168 -4.43 5.75 14.70
N PRO A 169 -4.43 4.85 15.70
CA PRO A 169 -5.43 3.79 15.79
C PRO A 169 -6.85 4.35 15.96
N LYS A 170 -7.84 3.62 15.45
CA LYS A 170 -9.25 3.94 15.65
C LYS A 170 -9.64 3.87 17.12
N GLY A 171 -10.53 4.76 17.56
CA GLY A 171 -11.03 4.79 18.94
C GLY A 171 -10.05 5.34 19.97
N LEU A 172 -8.97 6.00 19.56
CA LEU A 172 -8.03 6.65 20.47
C LEU A 172 -8.76 7.72 21.32
N LYS A 173 -8.70 7.58 22.66
CA LYS A 173 -9.29 8.52 23.62
C LYS A 173 -8.26 9.24 24.48
N ASP A 174 -7.07 8.68 24.63
CA ASP A 174 -6.00 9.29 25.40
C ASP A 174 -4.65 9.00 24.77
N PHE A 175 -3.74 9.97 24.88
CA PHE A 175 -2.37 9.76 24.51
C PHE A 175 -1.42 10.72 25.22
N VAL A 176 -0.13 10.35 25.17
CA VAL A 176 1.01 11.20 25.47
C VAL A 176 1.99 11.08 24.30
N ILE A 177 2.50 12.20 23.82
CA ILE A 177 3.56 12.24 22.81
C ILE A 177 4.90 12.28 23.54
N GLN A 178 5.79 11.37 23.18
CA GLN A 178 7.17 11.33 23.65
C GLN A 178 8.12 11.48 22.46
N ILE A 179 9.06 12.41 22.56
CA ILE A 179 10.14 12.62 21.59
C ILE A 179 11.44 12.08 22.21
N ASP A 180 12.08 11.17 21.50
CA ASP A 180 13.36 10.55 21.84
C ASP A 180 14.35 10.68 20.66
N SER A 181 15.57 10.20 20.88
CA SER A 181 16.66 10.19 19.90
C SER A 181 17.45 8.90 19.96
N TYR A 182 17.92 8.45 18.80
CA TYR A 182 18.71 7.24 18.70
C TYR A 182 20.24 7.50 18.71
N ASN A 183 20.70 8.70 18.35
CA ASN A 183 22.12 9.12 18.48
C ASN A 183 22.33 10.36 19.37
N ASN A 184 21.37 10.65 20.25
CA ASN A 184 21.43 11.74 21.23
C ASN A 184 21.69 13.11 20.59
N TYR A 185 21.19 13.32 19.38
CA TYR A 185 21.23 14.55 18.57
C TYR A 185 22.65 15.03 18.20
N SER A 186 23.66 14.21 18.44
CA SER A 186 25.07 14.61 18.43
C SER A 186 25.57 15.08 17.06
N GLY A 187 25.01 14.54 15.97
CA GLY A 187 25.39 14.87 14.59
C GLY A 187 24.57 15.98 13.93
N VAL A 188 23.46 16.41 14.55
CA VAL A 188 22.42 17.20 13.86
C VAL A 188 22.16 18.58 14.46
N ILE A 189 22.65 18.83 15.68
CA ILE A 189 22.41 20.07 16.44
C ILE A 189 22.75 21.37 15.69
N GLY A 190 23.70 21.30 14.74
CA GLY A 190 24.13 22.44 13.92
C GLY A 190 23.10 22.92 12.89
N PHE A 191 22.14 22.07 12.49
CA PHE A 191 21.14 22.41 11.46
C PHE A 191 19.71 21.96 11.77
N SER A 192 19.53 21.08 12.75
CA SER A 192 18.24 20.70 13.34
C SER A 192 18.36 20.91 14.85
N PRO A 193 18.19 22.15 15.35
CA PRO A 193 18.40 22.46 16.77
C PRO A 193 17.23 22.05 17.67
N CYS A 194 16.06 21.82 17.09
CA CYS A 194 14.84 21.43 17.77
C CYS A 194 14.09 20.36 16.97
N SER A 195 13.39 19.51 17.70
CA SER A 195 12.45 18.53 17.16
C SER A 195 11.06 18.73 17.70
N TYR A 196 10.09 18.39 16.85
CA TYR A 196 8.67 18.61 17.11
C TYR A 196 7.86 17.35 16.85
N ALA A 197 6.81 17.16 17.63
CA ALA A 197 5.82 16.13 17.35
C ALA A 197 4.41 16.60 17.72
N PHE A 198 3.44 16.34 16.85
CA PHE A 198 2.07 16.76 17.05
C PHE A 198 1.09 15.88 16.27
N LEU A 199 -0.12 15.74 16.79
CA LEU A 199 -1.27 15.15 16.11
C LEU A 199 -2.19 16.26 15.56
N ALA A 200 -2.24 16.51 14.27
CA ALA A 200 -3.01 17.65 13.75
C ALA A 200 -3.93 17.27 12.60
N ASP A 201 -4.88 18.15 12.29
CA ASP A 201 -5.64 18.12 11.04
C ASP A 201 -4.66 17.97 9.87
N ARG A 202 -4.86 16.93 9.07
CA ARG A 202 -3.97 16.58 7.96
C ARG A 202 -3.79 17.67 6.92
N ASN A 203 -4.73 18.61 6.82
CA ASN A 203 -4.68 19.70 5.85
C ASN A 203 -4.03 20.97 6.42
N TRP A 204 -3.64 20.98 7.70
CA TRP A 204 -3.10 22.17 8.35
C TRP A 204 -1.60 22.39 8.10
N PHE A 205 -0.81 21.32 8.05
CA PHE A 205 0.64 21.39 7.97
C PHE A 205 1.20 20.82 6.66
N THR A 206 2.16 21.53 6.09
CA THR A 206 2.98 21.09 4.96
C THR A 206 4.44 21.30 5.32
N PHE A 207 5.29 20.33 5.01
CA PHE A 207 6.71 20.37 5.37
C PHE A 207 7.53 21.23 4.40
N HIS A 208 8.25 22.22 4.93
CA HIS A 208 9.06 23.19 4.19
C HIS A 208 10.57 22.98 4.38
N GLY A 209 10.98 21.79 4.82
CA GLY A 209 12.40 21.43 4.97
C GLY A 209 13.03 22.04 6.22
N LEU A 210 14.28 22.49 6.10
CA LEU A 210 15.10 22.95 7.23
C LEU A 210 14.51 24.12 8.03
N SER A 211 13.66 24.96 7.42
CA SER A 211 13.02 26.08 8.12
C SER A 211 12.14 25.62 9.28
N ASP A 212 11.57 24.41 9.17
CA ASP A 212 10.64 23.87 10.15
C ASP A 212 11.35 23.23 11.37
N PHE A 213 12.69 23.18 11.38
CA PHE A 213 13.49 22.70 12.51
C PHE A 213 13.94 23.82 13.44
N SER A 214 13.72 25.07 13.04
CA SER A 214 14.09 26.24 13.83
C SER A 214 13.20 26.35 15.08
N GLY A 215 13.71 27.02 16.13
CA GLY A 215 12.89 27.40 17.29
C GLY A 215 11.66 28.24 16.90
N GLU A 216 11.74 28.93 15.76
CA GLU A 216 10.66 29.78 15.23
C GLU A 216 9.43 28.97 14.80
N PHE A 217 9.55 27.66 14.53
CA PHE A 217 8.38 26.83 14.19
C PHE A 217 7.35 26.84 15.31
N TYR A 218 7.80 26.66 16.56
CA TYR A 218 6.92 26.67 17.73
C TYR A 218 6.26 28.04 17.91
N ASP A 219 7.07 29.11 17.85
CA ASP A 219 6.60 30.49 18.04
C ASP A 219 5.64 30.92 16.92
N LYS A 220 5.91 30.56 15.66
CA LYS A 220 5.05 30.83 14.49
C LYS A 220 3.65 30.25 14.65
N HIS A 221 3.53 29.13 15.35
CA HIS A 221 2.27 28.44 15.59
C HIS A 221 1.72 28.69 17.00
N ASN A 222 2.29 29.62 17.76
CA ASN A 222 1.95 29.88 19.17
C ASN A 222 1.98 28.61 20.04
N GLY A 223 2.83 27.63 19.67
CA GLY A 223 2.92 26.33 20.34
C GLY A 223 1.71 25.42 20.14
N GLU A 224 0.76 25.77 19.27
CA GLU A 224 -0.50 25.05 19.10
C GLU A 224 -0.68 24.48 17.69
N ALA A 225 -1.35 23.35 17.60
CA ALA A 225 -1.77 22.70 16.37
C ALA A 225 -3.27 22.38 16.42
N PRO A 226 -4.02 22.57 15.30
CA PRO A 226 -5.42 22.23 15.25
C PRO A 226 -5.64 20.74 15.09
N LEU A 227 -6.67 20.23 15.73
CA LEU A 227 -6.99 18.81 15.85
C LEU A 227 -8.48 18.61 15.66
N VAL A 228 -8.89 17.49 15.06
CA VAL A 228 -10.30 17.16 14.82
C VAL A 228 -10.74 16.02 15.73
N LEU A 229 -11.75 16.28 16.56
CA LEU A 229 -12.43 15.28 17.37
C LEU A 229 -13.68 14.79 16.65
N GLU A 230 -14.00 13.52 16.83
CA GLU A 230 -15.30 12.95 16.49
C GLU A 230 -16.07 12.68 17.77
N TRP A 231 -17.38 12.94 17.75
CA TRP A 231 -18.26 12.71 18.91
C TRP A 231 -19.39 11.73 18.56
N ALA A 232 -19.90 11.01 19.55
CA ALA A 232 -21.06 10.13 19.40
C ALA A 232 -21.88 10.09 20.70
N ILE A 233 -23.16 9.75 20.59
CA ILE A 233 -24.03 9.58 21.76
C ILE A 233 -23.87 8.18 22.33
N GLY A 234 -23.52 8.11 23.61
CA GLY A 234 -23.39 6.86 24.36
C GLY A 234 -22.35 5.91 23.77
N ASN A 235 -22.43 4.63 24.14
CA ASN A 235 -21.54 3.58 23.63
C ASN A 235 -22.31 2.45 22.91
N GLN A 236 -23.63 2.56 22.79
CA GLN A 236 -24.52 1.56 22.19
C GLN A 236 -24.73 1.86 20.70
N THR A 237 -25.10 0.84 19.93
CA THR A 237 -25.57 1.05 18.56
C THR A 237 -26.94 1.73 18.55
N CYS A 238 -27.28 2.35 17.42
CA CYS A 238 -28.57 2.96 17.15
C CYS A 238 -29.72 1.97 17.38
N GLU A 239 -29.58 0.73 16.92
CA GLU A 239 -30.59 -0.32 17.07
C GLU A 239 -30.80 -0.74 18.54
N GLU A 240 -29.70 -0.89 19.30
CA GLU A 240 -29.75 -1.19 20.74
C GLU A 240 -30.39 -0.04 21.52
N ALA A 241 -30.01 1.20 21.20
CA ALA A 241 -30.53 2.40 21.85
C ALA A 241 -32.04 2.58 21.62
N GLN A 242 -32.57 2.19 20.45
CA GLN A 242 -34.00 2.23 20.16
C GLN A 242 -34.82 1.18 20.92
N ARG A 243 -34.22 0.02 21.23
CA ARG A 243 -34.92 -1.12 21.86
C ARG A 243 -34.84 -1.11 23.39
N ALA A 244 -33.89 -0.38 23.95
CA ALA A 244 -33.66 -0.36 25.39
C ALA A 244 -34.88 0.25 26.12
N PRO A 245 -35.54 -0.49 27.03
CA PRO A 245 -36.82 -0.10 27.64
C PRO A 245 -36.75 1.09 28.62
N ASN A 246 -35.56 1.66 28.83
CA ASN A 246 -35.28 2.88 29.62
C ASN A 246 -34.13 3.69 28.99
N SER A 247 -33.93 3.63 27.66
CA SER A 247 -32.86 4.42 27.04
C SER A 247 -33.16 5.91 27.10
N ASP A 248 -32.16 6.69 27.49
CA ASP A 248 -32.06 8.10 27.16
C ASP A 248 -31.77 8.23 25.65
N TYR A 249 -32.72 7.81 24.81
CA TYR A 249 -32.58 7.83 23.36
C TYR A 249 -32.54 9.27 22.87
N ALA A 250 -31.48 9.65 22.18
CA ALA A 250 -31.18 11.06 21.94
C ALA A 250 -31.92 11.66 20.74
N CYS A 251 -32.41 10.85 19.79
CA CYS A 251 -33.13 11.38 18.62
C CYS A 251 -34.61 11.58 18.94
N VAL A 252 -34.90 12.59 19.74
CA VAL A 252 -36.24 12.84 20.30
C VAL A 252 -37.19 13.55 19.32
N SER A 253 -36.68 14.11 18.23
CA SER A 253 -37.51 14.79 17.23
C SER A 253 -38.30 13.79 16.37
N LYS A 254 -39.60 14.04 16.14
CA LYS A 254 -40.51 13.12 15.41
C LYS A 254 -40.06 12.77 13.99
N ASN A 255 -39.40 13.71 13.30
CA ASN A 255 -38.89 13.52 11.94
C ASN A 255 -37.37 13.35 11.95
N SER A 256 -36.85 12.51 12.83
CA SER A 256 -35.42 12.21 12.94
C SER A 256 -35.16 10.71 12.98
N TYR A 257 -33.93 10.32 12.62
CA TYR A 257 -33.47 8.94 12.69
C TYR A 257 -32.07 8.87 13.30
N CYS A 258 -31.74 7.74 13.92
CA CYS A 258 -30.37 7.47 14.36
C CYS A 258 -29.57 6.70 13.30
N TYR A 259 -28.25 6.82 13.37
CA TYR A 259 -27.29 6.01 12.61
C TYR A 259 -26.02 5.80 13.44
N ASP A 260 -25.34 4.68 13.23
CA ASP A 260 -24.13 4.33 13.97
C ASP A 260 -22.94 5.21 13.56
N SER A 261 -22.08 5.54 14.53
CA SER A 261 -20.83 6.24 14.27
C SER A 261 -19.77 5.26 13.73
N ASN A 262 -19.09 5.63 12.65
CA ASN A 262 -18.15 4.74 11.95
C ASN A 262 -16.82 4.50 12.69
N ASN A 263 -16.44 5.44 13.56
CA ASN A 263 -15.07 5.53 14.11
C ASN A 263 -15.05 5.68 15.65
N ALA A 264 -16.22 5.87 16.27
CA ALA A 264 -16.40 5.93 17.71
C ALA A 264 -17.57 5.03 18.11
N PRO A 265 -17.51 4.32 19.26
CA PRO A 265 -18.68 3.62 19.77
C PRO A 265 -19.81 4.63 20.05
N GLY A 266 -21.05 4.25 19.74
CA GLY A 266 -22.21 5.13 19.88
C GLY A 266 -22.93 5.41 18.56
N TYR A 267 -23.96 6.24 18.62
CA TYR A 267 -24.77 6.64 17.47
C TYR A 267 -24.94 8.17 17.39
N ARG A 268 -25.47 8.65 16.28
CA ARG A 268 -25.81 10.06 16.04
C ARG A 268 -27.22 10.18 15.48
N CYS A 269 -27.78 11.37 15.53
CA CYS A 269 -29.11 11.68 15.03
C CYS A 269 -29.04 12.62 13.82
N ASN A 270 -29.92 12.39 12.85
CA ASN A 270 -30.13 13.30 11.72
C ASN A 270 -31.62 13.56 11.51
N CYS A 271 -31.97 14.72 10.94
CA CYS A 271 -33.33 14.96 10.48
C CYS A 271 -33.61 14.10 9.25
N SER A 272 -34.86 13.64 9.12
CA SER A 272 -35.34 12.87 7.97
C SER A 272 -35.33 13.72 6.70
N SER A 273 -35.32 13.08 5.53
CA SER A 273 -35.38 13.79 4.26
C SER A 273 -36.60 14.74 4.20
N GLY A 274 -36.38 15.99 3.76
CA GLY A 274 -37.40 17.05 3.77
C GLY A 274 -37.50 17.86 5.06
N TYR A 275 -36.68 17.56 6.07
CA TYR A 275 -36.64 18.28 7.34
C TYR A 275 -35.24 18.81 7.66
N GLU A 276 -35.17 19.97 8.31
CA GLU A 276 -33.93 20.59 8.77
C GLU A 276 -34.01 21.01 10.25
N GLY A 277 -32.87 21.27 10.87
CA GLY A 277 -32.79 21.73 12.26
C GLY A 277 -32.09 20.73 13.18
N ASN A 278 -32.51 20.65 14.44
CA ASN A 278 -31.83 19.88 15.47
C ASN A 278 -32.62 18.64 15.90
N PRO A 279 -32.23 17.41 15.50
CA PRO A 279 -32.91 16.17 15.86
C PRO A 279 -32.83 15.80 17.35
N TYR A 280 -31.93 16.41 18.13
CA TYR A 280 -31.77 16.16 19.56
C TYR A 280 -32.74 16.98 20.43
N LEU A 281 -33.53 17.88 19.84
CA LEU A 281 -34.54 18.67 20.54
C LEU A 281 -35.94 18.20 20.17
N GLU A 282 -36.86 18.19 21.13
CA GLU A 282 -38.26 17.88 20.85
C GLU A 282 -38.85 18.95 19.91
N GLY A 283 -39.35 18.53 18.74
CA GLY A 283 -39.80 19.45 17.69
C GLY A 283 -38.68 20.21 16.96
N GLY A 284 -37.42 19.83 17.15
CA GLY A 284 -36.28 20.55 16.57
C GLY A 284 -36.04 20.30 15.07
N CYS A 285 -36.55 19.19 14.50
CA CYS A 285 -36.58 18.98 13.05
C CYS A 285 -37.86 19.60 12.49
N GLN A 286 -37.69 20.70 11.76
CA GLN A 286 -38.76 21.47 11.15
C GLN A 286 -38.84 21.18 9.66
N ASP A 287 -40.05 21.32 9.13
CA ASP A 287 -40.34 21.15 7.72
C ASP A 287 -39.57 22.19 6.89
N ILE A 288 -38.83 21.75 5.87
CA ILE A 288 -38.16 22.67 4.96
C ILE A 288 -39.23 23.28 4.06
N ASP A 289 -39.36 24.61 4.04
CA ASP A 289 -40.24 25.28 3.10
C ASP A 289 -39.52 25.44 1.75
N GLU A 290 -39.55 24.39 0.94
CA GLU A 290 -38.80 24.34 -0.32
C GLU A 290 -39.26 25.40 -1.33
N CYS A 291 -40.46 25.96 -1.14
CA CYS A 291 -40.98 27.03 -1.99
C CYS A 291 -40.30 28.39 -1.75
N LYS A 292 -39.54 28.56 -0.65
CA LYS A 292 -38.76 29.77 -0.37
C LYS A 292 -37.42 29.82 -1.11
N ASP A 293 -36.79 28.66 -1.33
CA ASP A 293 -35.51 28.56 -2.01
C ASP A 293 -35.63 27.82 -3.35
N LYS A 294 -35.89 28.58 -4.41
CA LYS A 294 -36.03 28.05 -5.77
C LYS A 294 -34.73 27.59 -6.40
N VAL A 295 -33.58 27.92 -5.79
CA VAL A 295 -32.25 27.51 -6.29
C VAL A 295 -31.91 26.13 -5.76
N ALA A 296 -32.11 25.91 -4.46
CA ALA A 296 -31.94 24.58 -3.85
C ALA A 296 -33.07 23.61 -4.27
N PHE A 297 -34.29 24.11 -4.43
CA PHE A 297 -35.48 23.30 -4.74
C PHE A 297 -36.25 23.85 -5.95
N PRO A 298 -35.92 23.38 -7.17
CA PRO A 298 -36.50 23.94 -8.38
C PRO A 298 -38.01 23.63 -8.50
N CYS A 299 -38.78 24.66 -8.88
CA CYS A 299 -40.19 24.55 -9.26
C CYS A 299 -40.54 25.61 -10.30
N SER A 300 -40.88 25.17 -11.52
CA SER A 300 -41.27 26.07 -12.62
C SER A 300 -42.77 26.40 -12.65
N GLY A 301 -43.54 25.82 -11.73
CA GLY A 301 -44.99 25.98 -11.60
C GLY A 301 -45.41 26.76 -10.35
N ILE A 302 -46.65 26.50 -9.92
CA ILE A 302 -47.17 26.90 -8.61
C ILE A 302 -46.60 25.92 -7.59
N CYS A 303 -45.71 26.43 -6.73
CA CYS A 303 -45.15 25.67 -5.63
C CYS A 303 -46.11 25.68 -4.44
N THR A 304 -46.34 24.52 -3.86
CA THR A 304 -47.12 24.32 -2.63
C THR A 304 -46.30 23.47 -1.68
N ASN A 305 -45.91 24.06 -0.54
CA ASN A 305 -45.16 23.34 0.48
C ASN A 305 -46.03 22.24 1.09
N LYS A 306 -45.47 21.04 1.30
CA LYS A 306 -46.11 19.95 2.04
C LYS A 306 -45.13 19.48 3.11
N GLN A 307 -45.66 18.76 4.09
CA GLN A 307 -44.81 18.22 5.14
C GLN A 307 -43.83 17.17 4.58
N GLY A 308 -42.53 17.41 4.70
CA GLY A 308 -41.41 16.58 4.26
C GLY A 308 -41.14 16.63 2.75
N SER A 309 -41.84 17.49 1.99
CA SER A 309 -41.67 17.64 0.54
C SER A 309 -42.49 18.79 0.00
N TYR A 310 -42.18 19.30 -1.20
CA TYR A 310 -43.06 20.24 -1.90
C TYR A 310 -43.79 19.59 -3.08
N ASN A 311 -44.93 20.16 -3.44
CA ASN A 311 -45.64 19.85 -4.67
C ASN A 311 -45.53 21.04 -5.63
N CYS A 312 -45.19 20.75 -6.87
CA CYS A 312 -45.06 21.74 -7.92
C CYS A 312 -46.07 21.40 -9.01
N GLU A 313 -46.99 22.31 -9.33
CA GLU A 313 -48.04 22.08 -10.32
C GLU A 313 -48.07 23.17 -11.38
N CYS A 314 -48.35 22.80 -12.62
CA CYS A 314 -48.47 23.79 -13.68
C CYS A 314 -49.77 24.62 -13.55
N PRO A 315 -49.72 25.94 -13.82
CA PRO A 315 -50.93 26.76 -13.88
C PRO A 315 -51.92 26.22 -14.92
N LYS A 316 -53.23 26.44 -14.68
CA LYS A 316 -54.30 26.00 -15.60
C LYS A 316 -54.02 26.40 -17.05
N GLY A 317 -54.08 25.44 -17.97
CA GLY A 317 -53.79 25.62 -19.39
C GLY A 317 -52.32 25.41 -19.79
N LYS A 318 -51.46 24.99 -18.85
CA LYS A 318 -50.07 24.57 -19.07
C LYS A 318 -49.80 23.16 -18.53
N HIS A 319 -48.86 22.44 -19.13
CA HIS A 319 -48.40 21.12 -18.68
C HIS A 319 -46.85 21.04 -18.72
N SER A 320 -46.30 20.19 -17.86
CA SER A 320 -44.89 19.79 -17.82
C SER A 320 -44.83 18.30 -17.47
N VAL A 321 -43.82 17.59 -17.98
CA VAL A 321 -43.61 16.15 -17.67
C VAL A 321 -43.21 15.98 -16.21
N ASP A 322 -42.38 16.90 -15.71
CA ASP A 322 -42.10 17.08 -14.29
C ASP A 322 -41.83 18.58 -14.05
N PRO A 323 -42.76 19.32 -13.43
CA PRO A 323 -42.61 20.76 -13.19
C PRO A 323 -41.51 21.11 -12.15
N LYS A 324 -40.93 20.11 -11.47
CA LYS A 324 -39.72 20.29 -10.64
C LYS A 324 -38.43 20.30 -11.45
N VAL A 325 -38.45 19.79 -12.68
CA VAL A 325 -37.26 19.67 -13.55
C VAL A 325 -37.40 20.49 -14.84
N TYR A 326 -38.63 20.61 -15.37
CA TYR A 326 -38.92 21.18 -16.67
C TYR A 326 -40.03 22.26 -16.60
N GLU A 327 -39.93 23.30 -17.44
CA GLU A 327 -40.88 24.41 -17.47
C GLU A 327 -42.31 24.04 -17.93
N CYS A 328 -43.31 24.72 -17.35
CA CYS A 328 -44.72 24.57 -17.71
C CYS A 328 -45.08 25.26 -19.04
N LYS A 329 -45.57 24.50 -20.04
CA LYS A 329 -45.90 24.98 -21.40
C LYS A 329 -47.40 24.89 -21.74
N SER A 330 -47.94 25.87 -22.46
CA SER A 330 -49.37 25.91 -22.85
C SER A 330 -49.73 24.95 -23.98
N GLN A 331 -50.96 24.44 -23.98
CA GLN A 331 -51.49 23.55 -25.01
C GLN A 331 -52.08 24.34 -26.20
N PHE A 332 -51.61 24.07 -27.42
CA PHE A 332 -52.18 24.50 -28.71
C PHE A 332 -51.95 23.38 -29.77
N PRO A 333 -52.66 23.36 -30.91
CA PRO A 333 -53.15 22.17 -31.60
C PRO A 333 -52.08 21.44 -32.42
N ILE A 334 -52.34 20.15 -32.70
CA ILE A 334 -51.39 19.23 -33.32
C ILE A 334 -51.32 19.46 -34.85
N VAL A 335 -50.08 19.52 -35.35
CA VAL A 335 -49.55 19.63 -36.74
C VAL A 335 -49.52 21.06 -37.31
N PRO A 336 -48.38 21.77 -37.15
CA PRO A 336 -47.11 21.34 -37.75
C PRO A 336 -45.94 21.37 -36.74
N VAL A 337 -45.77 20.32 -35.90
CA VAL A 337 -44.70 20.30 -34.88
C VAL A 337 -43.92 18.98 -34.80
N ALA A 338 -44.23 17.97 -35.63
CA ALA A 338 -43.43 16.74 -35.71
C ALA A 338 -41.95 17.01 -36.10
N VAL A 339 -41.66 18.15 -36.74
CA VAL A 339 -40.30 18.63 -37.04
C VAL A 339 -39.75 19.54 -35.93
N GLY A 340 -40.60 20.24 -35.16
CA GLY A 340 -40.19 21.26 -34.18
C GLY A 340 -39.84 20.76 -32.77
N ILE A 341 -40.39 19.62 -32.33
CA ILE A 341 -40.03 18.97 -31.03
C ILE A 341 -39.12 17.76 -31.26
N GLY A 342 -39.24 17.11 -32.43
CA GLY A 342 -38.32 16.06 -32.85
C GLY A 342 -36.89 16.56 -32.92
N ILE A 343 -36.65 17.76 -33.48
CA ILE A 343 -35.30 18.33 -33.61
C ILE A 343 -34.66 18.62 -32.24
N PRO A 344 -35.28 19.30 -31.26
CA PRO A 344 -34.68 19.51 -29.94
C PRO A 344 -34.43 18.21 -29.15
N LEU A 345 -35.36 17.25 -29.19
CA LEU A 345 -35.14 15.94 -28.54
C LEU A 345 -34.05 15.13 -29.25
N LEU A 346 -33.99 15.17 -30.58
CA LEU A 346 -32.86 14.63 -31.34
C LEU A 346 -31.57 15.37 -30.97
N LEU A 347 -31.56 16.69 -30.85
CA LEU A 347 -30.37 17.46 -30.50
C LEU A 347 -29.91 17.21 -29.07
N ILE A 348 -30.80 16.92 -28.12
CA ILE A 348 -30.46 16.52 -26.75
C ILE A 348 -29.94 15.08 -26.73
N LEU A 349 -30.56 14.15 -27.44
CA LEU A 349 -30.08 12.77 -27.57
C LEU A 349 -28.73 12.74 -28.29
N ILE A 350 -28.60 13.49 -29.39
CA ILE A 350 -27.34 13.71 -30.10
C ILE A 350 -26.34 14.39 -29.15
N GLY A 351 -26.74 15.38 -28.37
CA GLY A 351 -25.88 16.07 -27.40
C GLY A 351 -25.40 15.16 -26.27
N SER A 352 -26.26 14.27 -25.77
CA SER A 352 -25.92 13.26 -24.77
C SER A 352 -25.03 12.15 -25.35
N TRP A 353 -25.30 11.71 -26.57
CA TRP A 353 -24.43 10.78 -27.31
C TRP A 353 -23.09 11.41 -27.66
N ILE A 354 -23.07 12.70 -28.00
CA ILE A 354 -21.85 13.49 -28.18
C ILE A 354 -21.13 13.63 -26.86
N TYR A 355 -21.82 13.90 -25.74
CA TYR A 355 -21.21 14.03 -24.41
C TYR A 355 -20.62 12.70 -23.93
N LEU A 356 -21.37 11.60 -24.01
CA LEU A 356 -20.88 10.25 -23.72
C LEU A 356 -19.76 9.87 -24.68
N GLY A 357 -19.86 10.28 -25.95
CA GLY A 357 -18.82 10.12 -26.95
C GLY A 357 -17.57 10.93 -26.62
N ILE A 358 -17.71 12.15 -26.09
CA ILE A 358 -16.62 13.02 -25.63
C ILE A 358 -15.98 12.39 -24.38
N GLN A 359 -16.75 11.96 -23.39
CA GLN A 359 -16.25 11.30 -22.19
C GLN A 359 -15.52 9.99 -22.54
N THR A 360 -16.13 9.16 -23.39
CA THR A 360 -15.50 7.93 -23.88
C THR A 360 -14.25 8.24 -24.70
N ARG A 361 -14.27 9.32 -25.49
CA ARG A 361 -13.10 9.78 -26.25
C ARG A 361 -12.01 10.32 -25.36
N GLU A 362 -12.32 11.08 -24.31
CA GLU A 362 -11.36 11.57 -23.32
C GLU A 362 -10.71 10.40 -22.59
N LEU A 363 -11.50 9.41 -22.17
CA LEU A 363 -10.99 8.19 -21.56
C LEU A 363 -10.12 7.39 -22.55
N ASN A 364 -10.55 7.21 -23.80
CA ASN A 364 -9.76 6.52 -24.81
C ASN A 364 -8.48 7.28 -25.18
N VAL A 365 -8.53 8.62 -25.23
CA VAL A 365 -7.34 9.47 -25.43
C VAL A 365 -6.40 9.35 -24.22
N LEU A 366 -6.92 9.23 -23.01
CA LEU A 366 -6.12 9.02 -21.81
C LEU A 366 -5.49 7.61 -21.78
N LYS A 367 -6.25 6.57 -22.12
CA LYS A 367 -5.77 5.20 -22.29
C LYS A 367 -4.67 5.13 -23.35
N GLU A 368 -4.88 5.77 -24.49
CA GLU A 368 -3.90 5.90 -25.57
C GLU A 368 -2.66 6.70 -25.12
N LYS A 369 -2.85 7.76 -24.34
CA LYS A 369 -1.76 8.55 -23.76
C LYS A 369 -0.90 7.69 -22.82
N TYR A 370 -1.51 6.91 -21.94
CA TYR A 370 -0.80 5.98 -21.07
C TYR A 370 -0.15 4.85 -21.87
N TYR A 371 -0.84 4.31 -22.86
CA TYR A 371 -0.29 3.29 -23.75
C TYR A 371 0.97 3.80 -24.46
N GLN A 372 0.95 5.03 -24.99
CA GLN A 372 2.12 5.64 -25.60
C GLN A 372 3.22 5.97 -24.59
N LYS A 373 2.85 6.48 -23.41
CA LYS A 373 3.79 6.75 -22.30
C LYS A 373 4.54 5.46 -21.93
N ASN A 374 3.80 4.38 -21.65
CA ASN A 374 4.30 3.08 -21.23
C ASN A 374 5.01 2.28 -22.34
N GLY A 375 5.45 2.93 -23.42
CA GLY A 375 6.21 2.29 -24.49
C GLY A 375 5.38 1.47 -25.49
N GLY A 376 4.07 1.67 -25.58
CA GLY A 376 3.16 0.94 -26.48
C GLY A 376 3.57 0.98 -27.95
N LYS A 377 4.08 2.11 -28.45
CA LYS A 377 4.63 2.21 -29.83
C LYS A 377 5.87 1.34 -30.04
N HIS A 378 6.74 1.26 -29.02
CA HIS A 378 7.91 0.39 -29.07
C HIS A 378 7.44 -1.06 -29.08
N LEU A 379 6.46 -1.40 -28.24
CA LEU A 379 5.88 -2.72 -28.15
C LEU A 379 5.19 -3.17 -29.45
N GLU A 380 4.48 -2.27 -30.15
CA GLU A 380 3.90 -2.55 -31.47
C GLU A 380 4.96 -2.88 -32.52
N GLN A 381 6.05 -2.12 -32.57
CA GLN A 381 7.17 -2.39 -33.47
C GLN A 381 7.84 -3.74 -33.15
N LEU A 382 7.98 -4.05 -31.86
CA LEU A 382 8.57 -5.30 -31.38
C LEU A 382 7.70 -6.53 -31.68
N LEU A 383 6.38 -6.42 -31.48
CA LEU A 383 5.41 -7.47 -31.81
C LEU A 383 5.28 -7.67 -33.33
N ALA A 384 5.36 -6.58 -34.12
CA ALA A 384 5.39 -6.66 -35.58
C ALA A 384 6.66 -7.36 -36.10
N ALA A 385 7.79 -7.22 -35.41
CA ALA A 385 9.04 -7.90 -35.75
C ALA A 385 9.04 -9.40 -35.38
N ASN A 386 8.18 -9.82 -34.43
CA ASN A 386 8.11 -11.20 -33.93
C ASN A 386 6.66 -11.75 -33.95
N PRO A 387 6.08 -12.00 -35.15
CA PRO A 387 4.66 -12.34 -35.31
C PRO A 387 4.25 -13.70 -34.70
N ASN A 388 5.22 -14.55 -34.32
CA ASN A 388 4.96 -15.85 -33.70
C ASN A 388 4.73 -15.77 -32.18
N VAL A 389 4.90 -14.60 -31.56
CA VAL A 389 4.73 -14.39 -30.12
C VAL A 389 3.54 -13.49 -29.87
N ALA A 390 2.41 -14.08 -29.48
CA ALA A 390 1.18 -13.36 -29.16
C ALA A 390 0.97 -13.30 -27.64
N PHE A 391 1.21 -12.14 -27.05
CA PHE A 391 0.81 -11.85 -25.67
C PHE A 391 -0.60 -11.28 -25.63
N LYS A 392 -1.39 -11.65 -24.61
CA LYS A 392 -2.73 -11.08 -24.43
C LYS A 392 -2.60 -9.65 -23.86
N ILE A 393 -3.28 -8.70 -24.49
CA ILE A 393 -3.48 -7.37 -23.91
C ILE A 393 -4.68 -7.45 -22.97
N PHE A 394 -4.45 -7.18 -21.70
CA PHE A 394 -5.48 -7.16 -20.67
C PHE A 394 -5.97 -5.73 -20.44
N SER A 395 -7.27 -5.57 -20.16
CA SER A 395 -7.81 -4.28 -19.71
C SER A 395 -7.60 -4.09 -18.21
N LYS A 396 -7.63 -2.83 -17.77
CA LYS A 396 -7.57 -2.48 -16.34
C LYS A 396 -8.70 -3.17 -15.57
N GLU A 397 -9.90 -3.20 -16.12
CA GLU A 397 -11.08 -3.78 -15.48
C GLU A 397 -10.94 -5.30 -15.31
N GLU A 398 -10.37 -5.99 -16.29
CA GLU A 398 -10.12 -7.44 -16.21
C GLU A 398 -9.17 -7.77 -15.05
N LEU A 399 -8.06 -7.04 -14.93
CA LEU A 399 -7.08 -7.27 -13.87
C LEU A 399 -7.58 -6.82 -12.49
N LEU A 400 -8.41 -5.77 -12.43
CA LEU A 400 -9.07 -5.35 -11.19
C LEU A 400 -10.03 -6.42 -10.67
N MET A 401 -10.84 -7.02 -11.54
CA MET A 401 -11.73 -8.11 -11.15
C MET A 401 -10.94 -9.35 -10.74
N ALA A 402 -9.88 -9.68 -11.49
CA ALA A 402 -9.07 -10.87 -11.22
C ALA A 402 -8.36 -10.82 -9.85
N THR A 403 -8.01 -9.63 -9.36
CA THR A 403 -7.25 -9.43 -8.12
C THR A 403 -8.10 -9.01 -6.92
N ASP A 404 -9.43 -9.00 -7.05
CA ASP A 404 -10.34 -8.43 -6.06
C ASP A 404 -9.95 -6.99 -5.68
N LYS A 405 -9.79 -6.14 -6.71
CA LYS A 405 -9.35 -4.74 -6.60
C LYS A 405 -7.97 -4.57 -5.94
N PHE A 406 -7.03 -5.49 -6.22
CA PHE A 406 -5.69 -5.52 -5.61
C PHE A 406 -5.71 -5.62 -4.08
N ASP A 407 -6.61 -6.44 -3.53
CA ASP A 407 -6.69 -6.74 -2.09
C ASP A 407 -5.35 -7.28 -1.55
N GLU A 408 -4.97 -6.82 -0.36
CA GLU A 408 -3.71 -7.20 0.30
C GLU A 408 -3.59 -8.72 0.54
N LYS A 409 -4.72 -9.43 0.72
CA LYS A 409 -4.74 -10.89 0.87
C LYS A 409 -4.22 -11.64 -0.35
N ASN A 410 -4.23 -10.99 -1.51
CA ASN A 410 -3.76 -11.55 -2.77
C ASN A 410 -2.28 -11.23 -3.03
N ILE A 411 -1.56 -10.53 -2.15
CA ILE A 411 -0.15 -10.23 -2.34
C ILE A 411 0.69 -11.52 -2.24
N LEU A 412 1.43 -11.82 -3.30
CA LEU A 412 2.41 -12.91 -3.36
C LEU A 412 3.81 -12.45 -2.98
N GLY A 413 4.12 -11.18 -3.23
CA GLY A 413 5.42 -10.60 -2.90
C GLY A 413 5.50 -9.11 -3.19
N GLN A 414 6.37 -8.43 -2.45
CA GLN A 414 6.69 -7.00 -2.61
C GLN A 414 8.21 -6.84 -2.68
N GLY A 415 8.70 -6.11 -3.67
CA GLY A 415 10.12 -5.86 -3.85
C GLY A 415 10.40 -4.56 -4.61
N GLY A 416 11.67 -4.26 -4.88
CA GLY A 416 12.09 -3.00 -5.52
C GLY A 416 11.60 -2.77 -6.95
N GLN A 417 10.97 -3.78 -7.57
CA GLN A 417 10.41 -3.69 -8.92
C GLN A 417 8.87 -3.66 -8.95
N GLY A 418 8.20 -3.77 -7.80
CA GLY A 418 6.74 -3.74 -7.75
C GLY A 418 6.11 -4.65 -6.71
N MET A 419 4.79 -4.72 -6.78
CA MET A 419 3.95 -5.65 -6.03
C MET A 419 3.42 -6.73 -6.98
N VAL A 420 3.45 -7.99 -6.52
CA VAL A 420 2.93 -9.13 -7.28
C VAL A 420 1.69 -9.65 -6.57
N PHE A 421 0.58 -9.74 -7.30
CA PHE A 421 -0.71 -10.21 -6.81
C PHE A 421 -1.08 -11.55 -7.45
N LYS A 422 -1.70 -12.42 -6.67
CA LYS A 422 -2.43 -13.58 -7.18
C LYS A 422 -3.74 -13.07 -7.80
N GLY A 423 -4.05 -13.52 -9.00
CA GLY A 423 -5.30 -13.22 -9.67
C GLY A 423 -5.96 -14.47 -10.23
N VAL A 424 -7.28 -14.42 -10.39
CA VAL A 424 -8.06 -15.44 -11.10
C VAL A 424 -8.75 -14.77 -12.28
N LEU A 425 -8.33 -15.12 -13.50
CA LEU A 425 -8.92 -14.60 -14.73
C LEU A 425 -10.34 -15.11 -14.94
N SER A 426 -11.10 -14.48 -15.85
CA SER A 426 -12.48 -14.85 -16.18
C SER A 426 -12.64 -16.27 -16.75
N ASP A 427 -11.55 -16.87 -17.24
CA ASP A 427 -11.48 -18.26 -17.69
C ASP A 427 -11.02 -19.24 -16.60
N ASN A 428 -11.05 -18.80 -15.33
CA ASN A 428 -10.60 -19.52 -14.13
C ASN A 428 -9.09 -19.84 -14.08
N ARG A 429 -8.26 -19.30 -14.98
CA ARG A 429 -6.81 -19.46 -14.85
C ARG A 429 -6.28 -18.60 -13.71
N VAL A 430 -5.49 -19.22 -12.84
CA VAL A 430 -4.76 -18.54 -11.78
C VAL A 430 -3.49 -17.93 -12.37
N VAL A 431 -3.24 -16.65 -12.11
CA VAL A 431 -2.14 -15.87 -12.66
C VAL A 431 -1.42 -15.07 -11.58
N ALA A 432 -0.19 -14.65 -11.87
CA ALA A 432 0.55 -13.69 -11.07
C ALA A 432 0.61 -12.34 -11.81
N ILE A 433 0.13 -11.27 -11.17
CA ILE A 433 0.02 -9.93 -11.76
C ILE A 433 1.03 -9.02 -11.07
N LYS A 434 2.10 -8.66 -11.77
CA LYS A 434 3.13 -7.71 -11.31
C LYS A 434 2.70 -6.30 -11.68
N LYS A 435 2.53 -5.44 -10.66
CA LYS A 435 2.30 -4.01 -10.80
C LYS A 435 3.57 -3.27 -10.43
N SER A 436 4.17 -2.56 -11.38
CA SER A 436 5.43 -1.83 -11.19
C SER A 436 5.33 -0.71 -10.16
N ILE A 437 6.46 -0.18 -9.67
CA ILE A 437 6.50 0.99 -8.77
C ILE A 437 6.54 2.28 -9.62
N VAL A 438 5.93 3.36 -9.15
CA VAL A 438 6.09 4.71 -9.73
C VAL A 438 7.50 5.20 -9.43
N SER A 439 8.31 5.47 -10.45
CA SER A 439 9.60 6.17 -10.28
C SER A 439 9.52 7.61 -10.79
N ASP A 440 10.31 8.51 -10.19
CA ASP A 440 10.39 9.92 -10.61
C ASP A 440 10.94 10.10 -12.05
N ASP A 441 11.55 9.07 -12.63
CA ASP A 441 12.01 9.01 -14.01
C ASP A 441 11.10 8.08 -14.85
N ASP A 442 10.02 8.67 -15.37
CA ASP A 442 9.06 8.01 -16.25
C ASP A 442 9.76 7.30 -17.44
N GLU A 443 10.84 7.86 -17.99
CA GLU A 443 11.50 7.30 -19.17
C GLU A 443 12.24 5.99 -18.87
N MET A 444 12.90 5.91 -17.72
CA MET A 444 13.58 4.68 -17.26
C MET A 444 12.57 3.56 -16.96
N GLN A 445 11.45 3.88 -16.31
CA GLN A 445 10.39 2.92 -16.02
C GLN A 445 9.73 2.35 -17.28
N ASN A 446 9.45 3.21 -18.26
CA ASN A 446 8.84 2.80 -19.54
C ASN A 446 9.78 1.89 -20.34
N LYS A 447 11.09 2.17 -20.30
CA LYS A 447 12.11 1.31 -20.93
C LYS A 447 12.18 -0.06 -20.26
N GLN A 448 12.13 -0.14 -18.92
CA GLN A 448 12.17 -1.42 -18.20
C GLN A 448 10.96 -2.31 -18.52
N PHE A 449 9.74 -1.75 -18.52
CA PHE A 449 8.52 -2.50 -18.83
C PHE A 449 8.53 -3.06 -20.26
N ALA A 450 8.83 -2.23 -21.25
CA ALA A 450 8.88 -2.68 -22.65
C ALA A 450 10.03 -3.67 -22.90
N ASN A 451 11.18 -3.46 -22.26
CA ASN A 451 12.33 -4.34 -22.35
C ASN A 451 12.04 -5.72 -21.73
N GLU A 452 11.36 -5.79 -20.58
CA GLU A 452 10.99 -7.07 -19.97
C GLU A 452 10.06 -7.89 -20.88
N ILE A 453 9.04 -7.26 -21.49
CA ILE A 453 8.17 -7.95 -22.47
C ILE A 453 8.98 -8.43 -23.67
N PHE A 454 9.91 -7.60 -24.17
CA PHE A 454 10.74 -7.96 -25.30
C PHE A 454 11.64 -9.17 -25.00
N ILE A 455 12.34 -9.15 -23.87
CA ILE A 455 13.22 -10.23 -23.44
C ILE A 455 12.41 -11.53 -23.28
N LEU A 456 11.28 -11.46 -22.58
CA LEU A 456 10.41 -12.63 -22.37
C LEU A 456 9.77 -13.14 -23.66
N SER A 457 9.61 -12.29 -24.69
CA SER A 457 9.16 -12.73 -26.02
C SER A 457 10.16 -13.64 -26.73
N GLN A 458 11.45 -13.50 -26.44
CA GLN A 458 12.52 -14.26 -27.08
C GLN A 458 12.82 -15.58 -26.38
N ILE A 459 12.27 -15.78 -25.18
CA ILE A 459 12.57 -16.93 -24.34
C ILE A 459 11.48 -17.99 -24.49
N ASN A 460 11.89 -19.19 -24.88
CA ASN A 460 11.03 -20.37 -24.83
C ASN A 460 11.77 -21.51 -24.14
N HIS A 461 11.69 -21.53 -22.81
CA HIS A 461 12.38 -22.53 -21.99
C HIS A 461 11.48 -23.01 -20.86
N LYS A 462 11.47 -24.33 -20.61
CA LYS A 462 10.60 -24.96 -19.59
C LYS A 462 10.87 -24.43 -18.18
N ASN A 463 12.12 -24.08 -17.88
CA ASN A 463 12.56 -23.57 -16.57
C ASN A 463 12.64 -22.04 -16.49
N VAL A 464 11.93 -21.33 -17.36
CA VAL A 464 11.73 -19.87 -17.26
C VAL A 464 10.24 -19.60 -17.10
N VAL A 465 9.88 -18.62 -16.28
CA VAL A 465 8.49 -18.21 -16.06
C VAL A 465 7.90 -17.65 -17.36
N LYS A 466 6.69 -18.08 -17.69
CA LYS A 466 5.99 -17.65 -18.90
C LYS A 466 5.22 -16.36 -18.67
N LEU A 467 5.49 -15.35 -19.50
CA LEU A 467 4.63 -14.18 -19.64
C LEU A 467 3.38 -14.55 -20.44
N LEU A 468 2.20 -14.26 -19.89
CA LEU A 468 0.91 -14.51 -20.53
C LEU A 468 0.38 -13.25 -21.23
N GLY A 469 0.69 -12.08 -20.68
CA GLY A 469 0.26 -10.82 -21.23
C GLY A 469 0.60 -9.62 -20.38
N TYR A 470 0.03 -8.47 -20.73
CA TYR A 470 0.31 -7.20 -20.09
C TYR A 470 -0.88 -6.23 -20.18
N CYS A 471 -0.87 -5.19 -19.35
CA CYS A 471 -1.82 -4.07 -19.39
C CYS A 471 -1.03 -2.75 -19.37
N ALA A 472 -1.10 -2.00 -20.46
CA ALA A 472 -0.37 -0.73 -20.64
C ALA A 472 -1.29 0.51 -20.69
N GLU A 473 -2.62 0.35 -20.65
CA GLU A 473 -3.62 1.45 -20.70
C GLU A 473 -3.83 2.19 -19.36
N VAL A 474 -2.87 2.06 -18.45
CA VAL A 474 -2.93 2.50 -17.05
C VAL A 474 -1.73 3.35 -16.72
N GLU A 475 -1.83 4.20 -15.69
CA GLU A 475 -0.71 5.03 -15.25
C GLU A 475 0.54 4.22 -14.87
N ILE A 476 0.35 3.06 -14.23
CA ILE A 476 1.40 2.13 -13.86
C ILE A 476 1.17 0.83 -14.62
N PRO A 477 2.04 0.45 -15.57
CA PRO A 477 1.84 -0.74 -16.38
C PRO A 477 1.95 -2.02 -15.55
N MET A 478 1.27 -3.07 -16.02
CA MET A 478 1.17 -4.36 -15.32
C MET A 478 1.53 -5.52 -16.24
N LEU A 479 2.21 -6.53 -15.68
CA LEU A 479 2.60 -7.77 -16.36
C LEU A 479 1.86 -8.96 -15.75
N VAL A 480 1.41 -9.88 -16.59
CA VAL A 480 0.63 -11.06 -16.21
C VAL A 480 1.42 -12.32 -16.55
N TYR A 481 1.81 -13.08 -15.53
CA TYR A 481 2.60 -14.30 -15.64
C TYR A 481 1.77 -15.54 -15.26
N GLU A 482 2.27 -16.70 -15.64
CA GLU A 482 1.81 -17.96 -15.04
C GLU A 482 2.01 -17.94 -13.51
N TYR A 483 1.04 -18.47 -12.77
CA TYR A 483 1.16 -18.58 -11.32
C TYR A 483 1.99 -19.80 -10.94
N ILE A 484 2.97 -19.61 -10.05
CA ILE A 484 3.86 -20.65 -9.54
C ILE A 484 3.54 -20.90 -8.06
N SER A 485 3.10 -22.10 -7.72
CA SER A 485 2.37 -22.39 -6.48
C SER A 485 3.24 -22.56 -5.22
N ASN A 486 4.43 -23.15 -5.32
CA ASN A 486 5.31 -23.38 -4.15
C ASN A 486 6.20 -22.17 -3.80
N GLY A 487 5.97 -21.02 -4.46
CA GLY A 487 6.69 -19.78 -4.18
C GLY A 487 8.17 -19.84 -4.57
N SER A 488 9.01 -19.10 -3.84
CA SER A 488 10.43 -18.96 -4.15
C SER A 488 11.33 -19.93 -3.37
N LEU A 489 12.45 -20.31 -3.99
CA LEU A 489 13.49 -21.14 -3.40
C LEU A 489 13.99 -20.53 -2.08
N PHE A 490 14.12 -19.21 -1.99
CA PHE A 490 14.49 -18.49 -0.77
C PHE A 490 13.58 -18.87 0.42
N ASN A 491 12.26 -18.90 0.23
CA ASN A 491 11.32 -19.25 1.29
C ASN A 491 11.44 -20.72 1.69
N LEU A 492 11.61 -21.61 0.71
CA LEU A 492 11.71 -23.05 0.96
C LEU A 492 12.96 -23.45 1.75
N ILE A 493 14.10 -22.77 1.50
CA ILE A 493 15.36 -23.11 2.17
C ILE A 493 15.57 -22.38 3.50
N HIS A 494 15.05 -21.15 3.66
CA HIS A 494 15.32 -20.34 4.85
C HIS A 494 14.15 -20.25 5.83
N ARG A 495 12.91 -20.51 5.41
CA ARG A 495 11.72 -20.43 6.27
C ARG A 495 11.13 -21.80 6.57
N GLU A 496 11.02 -22.64 5.54
CA GLU A 496 10.31 -23.92 5.66
C GLU A 496 11.24 -25.12 5.92
N GLY A 497 12.50 -25.05 5.47
CA GLY A 497 13.49 -26.12 5.67
C GLY A 497 13.13 -27.44 4.98
N ARG A 498 12.42 -27.38 3.84
CA ARG A 498 11.72 -28.55 3.27
C ARG A 498 12.49 -29.34 2.21
N LEU A 499 13.60 -28.84 1.71
CA LEU A 499 14.27 -29.43 0.55
C LEU A 499 15.40 -30.36 0.97
N CYS A 500 15.40 -31.60 0.47
CA CYS A 500 16.51 -32.52 0.60
C CYS A 500 17.65 -32.20 -0.39
N LEU A 501 18.83 -32.77 -0.18
CA LEU A 501 20.00 -32.52 -1.03
C LEU A 501 19.75 -32.91 -2.50
N SER A 502 19.02 -34.01 -2.75
CA SER A 502 18.62 -34.44 -4.09
C SER A 502 17.84 -33.35 -4.83
N GLU A 503 16.85 -32.77 -4.16
CA GLU A 503 16.04 -31.69 -4.71
C GLU A 503 16.87 -30.43 -4.94
N CYS A 504 17.75 -30.07 -4.00
CA CYS A 504 18.66 -28.94 -4.16
C CYS A 504 19.55 -29.06 -5.40
N LEU A 505 20.12 -30.24 -5.65
CA LEU A 505 20.96 -30.51 -6.83
C LEU A 505 20.16 -30.44 -8.12
N ARG A 506 18.94 -31.01 -8.13
CA ARG A 506 18.02 -30.93 -9.28
C ARG A 506 17.66 -29.47 -9.58
N ILE A 507 17.23 -28.71 -8.57
CA ILE A 507 16.82 -27.31 -8.69
C ILE A 507 18.00 -26.46 -9.20
N ALA A 508 19.19 -26.65 -8.62
CA ALA A 508 20.40 -25.96 -9.08
C ALA A 508 20.72 -26.29 -10.54
N THR A 509 20.61 -27.56 -10.94
CA THR A 509 20.86 -28.00 -12.32
C THR A 509 19.86 -27.37 -13.30
N GLU A 510 18.58 -27.35 -12.96
CA GLU A 510 17.52 -26.76 -13.79
C GLU A 510 17.66 -25.23 -13.91
N ALA A 511 17.95 -24.54 -12.82
CA ALA A 511 18.23 -23.10 -12.82
C ALA A 511 19.49 -22.78 -13.65
N ALA A 512 20.56 -23.55 -13.49
CA ALA A 512 21.79 -23.38 -14.28
C ALA A 512 21.52 -23.61 -15.77
N SER A 513 20.72 -24.62 -16.12
CA SER A 513 20.32 -24.88 -17.51
C SER A 513 19.52 -23.72 -18.10
N ALA A 514 18.61 -23.11 -17.33
CA ALA A 514 17.85 -21.95 -17.78
C ALA A 514 18.75 -20.74 -18.04
N LEU A 515 19.68 -20.44 -17.12
CA LEU A 515 20.63 -19.33 -17.29
C LEU A 515 21.61 -19.58 -18.44
N ALA A 516 22.07 -20.82 -18.63
CA ALA A 516 22.91 -21.21 -19.77
C ALA A 516 22.19 -20.98 -21.11
N TYR A 517 20.89 -21.31 -21.17
CA TYR A 517 20.06 -21.02 -22.33
C TYR A 517 20.00 -19.51 -22.61
N LEU A 518 19.79 -18.67 -21.59
CA LEU A 518 19.75 -17.21 -21.76
C LEU A 518 21.06 -16.63 -22.29
N HIS A 519 22.21 -17.13 -21.81
CA HIS A 519 23.52 -16.61 -22.19
C HIS A 519 23.99 -17.08 -23.57
N TRP A 520 23.58 -18.26 -24.01
CA TRP A 520 24.19 -18.92 -25.18
C TRP A 520 23.21 -19.26 -26.30
N ASP A 521 22.03 -19.77 -25.97
CA ASP A 521 21.06 -20.27 -26.95
C ASP A 521 20.05 -19.18 -27.36
N ALA A 522 19.75 -18.23 -26.47
CA ALA A 522 18.95 -17.06 -26.78
C ALA A 522 19.69 -16.11 -27.73
N PHE A 523 18.96 -15.49 -28.65
CA PHE A 523 19.54 -14.62 -29.65
C PHE A 523 18.75 -13.30 -29.81
N PRO A 524 19.37 -12.14 -29.51
CA PRO A 524 20.72 -11.96 -28.95
C PRO A 524 20.84 -12.50 -27.50
N PRO A 525 22.07 -12.75 -27.00
CA PRO A 525 22.28 -13.20 -25.62
C PRO A 525 21.65 -12.28 -24.59
N ILE A 526 21.07 -12.89 -23.55
CA ILE A 526 20.30 -12.23 -22.49
C ILE A 526 21.05 -12.37 -21.17
N LEU A 527 21.45 -11.25 -20.57
CA LEU A 527 21.98 -11.19 -19.21
C LEU A 527 20.82 -10.97 -18.25
N HIS A 528 20.70 -11.79 -17.21
CA HIS A 528 19.59 -11.68 -16.26
C HIS A 528 19.77 -10.48 -15.33
N GLY A 529 20.94 -10.31 -14.72
CA GLY A 529 21.32 -9.12 -13.93
C GLY A 529 20.82 -9.06 -12.48
N ASP A 530 19.92 -9.96 -12.05
CA ASP A 530 19.43 -10.03 -10.66
C ASP A 530 19.10 -11.48 -10.26
N VAL A 531 20.03 -12.38 -10.54
CA VAL A 531 19.93 -13.80 -10.15
C VAL A 531 20.02 -13.92 -8.63
N LYS A 532 19.00 -14.48 -7.99
CA LYS A 532 18.94 -14.69 -6.54
C LYS A 532 17.91 -15.78 -6.21
N SER A 533 18.01 -16.37 -5.02
CA SER A 533 17.10 -17.45 -4.62
C SER A 533 15.63 -17.01 -4.49
N SER A 534 15.31 -15.71 -4.35
CA SER A 534 13.92 -15.24 -4.39
C SER A 534 13.33 -15.19 -5.81
N ASN A 535 14.18 -15.19 -6.85
CA ASN A 535 13.79 -15.15 -8.26
C ASN A 535 13.81 -16.53 -8.92
N ILE A 536 14.19 -17.57 -8.16
CA ILE A 536 14.02 -18.97 -8.53
C ILE A 536 12.72 -19.46 -7.88
N LEU A 537 11.69 -19.69 -8.68
CA LEU A 537 10.38 -20.17 -8.22
C LEU A 537 10.21 -21.66 -8.47
N LEU A 538 9.40 -22.34 -7.66
CA LEU A 538 9.11 -23.76 -7.84
C LEU A 538 7.61 -24.01 -8.04
N ASP A 539 7.26 -24.78 -9.06
CA ASP A 539 5.87 -25.21 -9.27
C ASP A 539 5.47 -26.35 -8.32
N GLU A 540 4.24 -26.85 -8.47
CA GLU A 540 3.65 -27.93 -7.67
C GLU A 540 4.46 -29.23 -7.69
N ASN A 541 5.25 -29.48 -8.73
CA ASN A 541 6.10 -30.66 -8.90
C ASN A 541 7.57 -30.39 -8.52
N LEU A 542 7.83 -29.23 -7.89
CA LEU A 542 9.15 -28.70 -7.60
C LEU A 542 10.01 -28.48 -8.86
N MET A 543 9.37 -28.26 -10.01
CA MET A 543 10.09 -27.85 -11.23
C MET A 543 10.49 -26.39 -11.11
N THR A 544 11.72 -26.11 -11.52
CA THR A 544 12.34 -24.80 -11.34
C THR A 544 11.91 -23.81 -12.42
N LYS A 545 11.63 -22.57 -12.03
CA LYS A 545 11.26 -21.45 -12.91
C LYS A 545 12.05 -20.21 -12.55
N VAL A 546 12.97 -19.79 -13.41
CA VAL A 546 13.65 -18.49 -13.30
C VAL A 546 12.65 -17.38 -13.65
N SER A 547 12.61 -16.34 -12.83
CA SER A 547 11.64 -15.24 -12.92
C SER A 547 12.30 -13.87 -12.74
N ASP A 548 11.53 -12.81 -12.96
CA ASP A 548 11.90 -11.41 -12.72
C ASP A 548 12.99 -10.84 -13.67
N PHE A 549 12.58 -10.51 -14.90
CA PHE A 549 13.46 -10.06 -15.97
C PHE A 549 13.53 -8.53 -16.11
N GLY A 550 13.04 -7.79 -15.12
CA GLY A 550 12.97 -6.32 -15.19
C GLY A 550 14.33 -5.61 -15.22
N THR A 551 15.39 -6.27 -14.76
CA THR A 551 16.79 -5.78 -14.79
C THR A 551 17.62 -6.40 -15.93
N SER A 552 17.02 -7.30 -16.71
CA SER A 552 17.72 -8.04 -17.75
C SER A 552 18.10 -7.18 -18.95
N LYS A 553 19.20 -7.53 -19.61
CA LYS A 553 19.76 -6.76 -20.73
C LYS A 553 20.17 -7.66 -21.88
N LEU A 554 19.96 -7.19 -23.10
CA LEU A 554 20.49 -7.83 -24.30
C LEU A 554 21.93 -7.40 -24.53
N THR A 555 22.81 -8.33 -24.87
CA THR A 555 24.18 -8.01 -25.23
C THR A 555 24.24 -7.59 -26.71
N PRO A 556 24.69 -6.36 -27.05
CA PRO A 556 24.91 -5.96 -28.44
C PRO A 556 25.98 -6.84 -29.10
N LYS A 557 25.87 -7.07 -30.41
CA LYS A 557 26.87 -7.82 -31.19
C LYS A 557 28.20 -7.09 -31.37
N ASP A 558 28.20 -5.77 -31.22
CA ASP A 558 29.39 -4.93 -31.41
C ASP A 558 29.85 -4.36 -30.05
N THR A 559 31.17 -4.42 -29.86
CA THR A 559 31.96 -4.26 -28.62
C THR A 559 31.95 -2.88 -27.95
N ASP A 560 30.80 -2.22 -27.85
CA ASP A 560 30.69 -1.03 -27.00
C ASP A 560 30.16 -1.44 -25.62
N GLN A 561 31.09 -1.73 -24.72
CA GLN A 561 30.81 -1.92 -23.28
C GLN A 561 30.37 -0.58 -22.68
N PHE A 562 29.07 -0.27 -22.77
CA PHE A 562 28.52 0.88 -22.06
C PHE A 562 28.55 0.60 -20.56
N ALA A 563 29.20 1.47 -19.79
CA ALA A 563 29.03 1.48 -18.33
C ALA A 563 27.54 1.67 -18.03
N THR A 564 26.95 0.71 -17.35
CA THR A 564 25.52 0.75 -16.99
C THR A 564 25.36 1.13 -15.52
N PHE A 565 24.24 1.75 -15.17
CA PHE A 565 23.89 1.95 -13.76
C PHE A 565 23.89 0.59 -13.05
N VAL A 566 24.61 0.50 -11.93
CA VAL A 566 24.75 -0.75 -11.17
C VAL A 566 23.43 -1.06 -10.49
N GLN A 567 22.82 -2.20 -10.84
CA GLN A 567 21.57 -2.69 -10.26
C GLN A 567 21.75 -4.14 -9.86
N GLY A 568 21.19 -4.53 -8.71
CA GLY A 568 21.21 -5.92 -8.24
C GLY A 568 21.05 -6.02 -6.74
N THR A 569 20.91 -7.25 -6.25
CA THR A 569 20.61 -7.51 -4.84
C THR A 569 21.88 -7.67 -4.00
N ARG A 570 21.93 -6.97 -2.85
CA ARG A 570 23.04 -7.05 -1.89
C ARG A 570 23.26 -8.50 -1.45
N GLY A 571 24.51 -8.97 -1.49
CA GLY A 571 24.89 -10.36 -1.21
C GLY A 571 25.10 -11.22 -2.46
N TYR A 572 24.34 -10.96 -3.52
CA TYR A 572 24.46 -11.63 -4.83
C TYR A 572 25.22 -10.77 -5.84
N LEU A 573 25.27 -9.46 -5.64
CA LEU A 573 25.91 -8.53 -6.57
C LEU A 573 27.39 -8.86 -6.80
N ASP A 574 27.73 -9.07 -8.07
CA ASP A 574 29.09 -9.32 -8.53
C ASP A 574 30.03 -8.15 -8.15
N PRO A 575 31.12 -8.39 -7.41
CA PRO A 575 32.06 -7.35 -7.02
C PRO A 575 32.75 -6.68 -8.20
N GLU A 576 33.00 -7.41 -9.30
CA GLU A 576 33.61 -6.84 -10.51
C GLU A 576 32.62 -5.92 -11.23
N TYR A 577 31.35 -6.34 -11.36
CA TYR A 577 30.29 -5.49 -11.89
C TYR A 577 30.09 -4.22 -11.04
N PHE A 578 30.05 -4.37 -9.71
CA PHE A 578 29.92 -3.25 -8.78
C PHE A 578 31.06 -2.22 -8.95
N GLN A 579 32.29 -2.68 -9.19
CA GLN A 579 33.45 -1.81 -9.35
C GLN A 579 33.54 -1.17 -10.75
N ARG A 580 33.28 -1.95 -11.81
CA ARG A 580 33.50 -1.53 -13.19
C ARG A 580 32.27 -0.94 -13.87
N GLY A 581 31.07 -1.20 -13.35
CA GLY A 581 29.80 -0.82 -13.96
C GLY A 581 29.43 -1.60 -15.22
N ILE A 582 30.16 -2.68 -15.53
CA ILE A 582 29.98 -3.50 -16.73
C ILE A 582 29.32 -4.82 -16.34
N LEU A 583 28.08 -5.04 -16.81
CA LEU A 583 27.35 -6.28 -16.62
C LEU A 583 27.78 -7.31 -17.67
N THR A 584 28.11 -8.52 -17.25
CA THR A 584 28.52 -9.62 -18.15
C THR A 584 27.77 -10.91 -17.81
N ASP A 585 27.89 -11.93 -18.67
CA ASP A 585 27.42 -13.30 -18.37
C ASP A 585 28.05 -13.83 -17.07
N ARG A 586 29.29 -13.42 -16.78
CA ARG A 586 30.03 -13.79 -15.56
C ARG A 586 29.47 -13.16 -14.30
N SER A 587 28.70 -12.08 -14.40
CA SER A 587 28.03 -11.47 -13.25
C SER A 587 26.85 -12.33 -12.77
N ASP A 588 26.12 -12.96 -13.70
CA ASP A 588 25.09 -13.94 -13.37
C ASP A 588 25.69 -15.22 -12.79
N VAL A 589 26.87 -15.65 -13.27
CA VAL A 589 27.60 -16.81 -12.72
C VAL A 589 27.96 -16.59 -11.25
N TYR A 590 28.45 -15.39 -10.88
CA TYR A 590 28.77 -15.06 -9.49
C TYR A 590 27.53 -15.17 -8.61
N SER A 591 26.44 -14.52 -9.03
CA SER A 591 25.16 -14.54 -8.33
C SER A 591 24.62 -15.96 -8.15
N PHE A 592 24.73 -16.81 -9.18
CA PHE A 592 24.35 -18.22 -9.11
C PHE A 592 25.25 -19.02 -8.15
N GLY A 593 26.56 -18.73 -8.13
CA GLY A 593 27.49 -19.30 -7.16
C GLY A 593 27.06 -19.05 -5.72
N VAL A 594 26.55 -17.85 -5.40
CA VAL A 594 25.98 -17.55 -4.08
C VAL A 594 24.76 -18.42 -3.78
N ILE A 595 23.88 -18.67 -4.75
CA ILE A 595 22.72 -19.58 -4.57
C ILE A 595 23.19 -21.00 -4.22
N LEU A 596 24.23 -21.52 -4.89
CA LEU A 596 24.81 -22.82 -4.53
C LEU A 596 25.27 -22.87 -3.07
N LEU A 597 25.89 -21.79 -2.58
CA LEU A 597 26.30 -21.70 -1.19
C LEU A 597 25.11 -21.63 -0.23
N GLU A 598 24.04 -20.91 -0.59
CA GLU A 598 22.81 -20.87 0.21
C GLU A 598 22.16 -22.26 0.32
N LEU A 599 22.12 -23.03 -0.78
CA LEU A 599 21.57 -24.39 -0.81
C LEU A 599 22.32 -25.34 0.14
N LEU A 600 23.64 -25.20 0.23
CA LEU A 600 24.50 -26.06 1.05
C LEU A 600 24.55 -25.63 2.51
N ALA A 601 24.55 -24.33 2.79
CA ALA A 601 24.72 -23.77 4.13
C ALA A 601 23.40 -23.44 4.84
N ARG A 602 22.26 -23.40 4.12
CA ARG A 602 20.94 -22.98 4.61
C ARG A 602 20.95 -21.65 5.38
N LYS A 603 21.81 -20.74 4.92
CA LYS A 603 21.97 -19.37 5.45
C LYS A 603 21.72 -18.39 4.33
N THR A 604 21.13 -17.24 4.67
CA THR A 604 20.90 -16.16 3.69
C THR A 604 22.22 -15.61 3.17
N ALA A 605 22.24 -15.13 1.92
CA ALA A 605 23.44 -14.54 1.30
C ALA A 605 24.12 -13.44 2.14
N VAL A 606 23.34 -12.69 2.91
CA VAL A 606 23.81 -11.81 3.99
C VAL A 606 23.05 -12.15 5.26
N PHE A 607 23.75 -12.38 6.37
CA PHE A 607 23.15 -12.65 7.67
C PHE A 607 23.84 -11.82 8.77
N ARG A 608 23.14 -11.59 9.88
CA ARG A 608 23.68 -10.87 11.04
C ARG A 608 24.25 -11.84 12.06
N GLN A 609 25.46 -11.55 12.53
CA GLN A 609 26.05 -12.22 13.68
C GLN A 609 26.46 -11.14 14.69
N GLY A 610 25.67 -11.01 15.76
CA GLY A 610 25.77 -9.87 16.68
C GLY A 610 25.50 -8.55 15.95
N ASN A 611 26.44 -7.60 16.07
CA ASN A 611 26.35 -6.28 15.42
C ASN A 611 26.99 -6.21 14.03
N LYS A 612 27.47 -7.34 13.47
CA LYS A 612 28.12 -7.37 12.16
C LYS A 612 27.26 -8.07 11.12
N GLU A 613 27.15 -7.46 9.95
CA GLU A 613 26.61 -8.11 8.75
C GLU A 613 27.71 -8.92 8.08
N ILE A 614 27.41 -10.18 7.78
CA ILE A 614 28.36 -11.15 7.24
C ILE A 614 27.87 -11.61 5.87
N ASN A 615 28.80 -11.65 4.91
CA ASN A 615 28.56 -12.17 3.57
C ASN A 615 28.87 -13.69 3.55
N LEU A 616 27.89 -14.50 3.13
CA LEU A 616 28.00 -15.96 3.13
C LEU A 616 29.16 -16.47 2.27
N ALA A 617 29.35 -15.89 1.07
CA ALA A 617 30.41 -16.30 0.16
C ALA A 617 31.78 -16.15 0.82
N ASN A 618 32.04 -15.03 1.50
CA ASN A 618 33.30 -14.80 2.21
C ASN A 618 33.53 -15.81 3.34
N VAL A 619 32.48 -16.19 4.09
CA VAL A 619 32.57 -17.17 5.17
C VAL A 619 32.91 -18.55 4.62
N VAL A 620 32.16 -19.04 3.64
CA VAL A 620 32.40 -20.37 3.07
C VAL A 620 33.79 -20.45 2.45
N LEU A 621 34.19 -19.43 1.68
CA LEU A 621 35.52 -19.38 1.07
C LEU A 621 36.65 -19.37 2.09
N SER A 622 36.48 -18.70 3.23
CA SER A 622 37.45 -18.68 4.32
C SER A 622 37.53 -20.05 5.01
N SER A 623 36.38 -20.64 5.34
CA SER A 623 36.30 -21.98 5.92
C SER A 623 36.87 -23.07 5.01
N MET A 624 36.73 -22.95 3.68
CA MET A 624 37.39 -23.87 2.74
C MET A 624 38.92 -23.74 2.74
N LYS A 625 39.49 -22.55 3.02
CA LYS A 625 40.95 -22.37 3.11
C LYS A 625 41.51 -22.92 4.42
N GLU A 626 40.70 -22.89 5.48
CA GLU A 626 41.07 -23.29 6.83
C GLU A 626 40.73 -24.75 7.15
N ASP A 627 40.22 -25.51 6.17
CA ASP A 627 39.74 -26.89 6.32
C ASP A 627 38.62 -27.06 7.36
N ARG A 628 37.75 -26.04 7.46
CA ARG A 628 36.61 -25.94 8.40
C ARG A 628 35.27 -25.87 7.69
N LEU A 629 35.15 -26.52 6.52
CA LEU A 629 33.95 -26.44 5.69
C LEU A 629 32.70 -27.00 6.40
N VAL A 630 32.86 -28.08 7.16
CA VAL A 630 31.78 -28.75 7.91
C VAL A 630 31.08 -27.80 8.90
N ASP A 631 31.82 -26.84 9.47
CA ASP A 631 31.28 -25.89 10.47
C ASP A 631 30.28 -24.89 9.86
N VAL A 632 30.31 -24.71 8.53
CA VAL A 632 29.47 -23.72 7.82
C VAL A 632 28.28 -24.37 7.15
N LEU A 633 28.45 -25.60 6.69
CA LEU A 633 27.43 -26.40 6.02
C LEU A 633 26.27 -26.75 6.94
N ASP A 634 25.11 -26.96 6.36
CA ASP A 634 23.95 -27.42 7.10
C ASP A 634 24.08 -28.92 7.45
N HIS A 635 23.70 -29.26 8.69
CA HIS A 635 23.84 -30.62 9.21
C HIS A 635 23.00 -31.65 8.43
N GLN A 636 21.82 -31.28 7.94
CA GLN A 636 21.00 -32.16 7.12
C GLN A 636 21.67 -32.43 5.78
N VAL A 637 22.23 -31.40 5.14
CA VAL A 637 22.98 -31.54 3.89
C VAL A 637 24.20 -32.47 4.06
N VAL A 638 24.93 -32.33 5.17
CA VAL A 638 26.09 -33.17 5.49
C VAL A 638 25.69 -34.63 5.73
N ASN A 639 24.51 -34.89 6.30
CA ASN A 639 24.05 -36.25 6.58
C ASN A 639 23.43 -36.96 5.38
N GLU A 640 22.74 -36.21 4.51
CA GLU A 640 22.09 -36.75 3.30
C GLU A 640 23.08 -36.97 2.15
N GLY A 641 24.16 -36.20 2.12
CA GLY A 641 25.16 -36.22 1.06
C GLY A 641 26.46 -36.87 1.46
N ARG A 642 27.15 -37.49 0.49
CA ARG A 642 28.56 -37.83 0.71
C ARG A 642 29.39 -36.55 0.72
N MET A 643 30.31 -36.46 1.69
CA MET A 643 31.17 -35.30 1.86
C MET A 643 32.02 -34.99 0.61
N ASP A 644 32.43 -36.00 -0.16
CA ASP A 644 33.18 -35.80 -1.40
C ASP A 644 32.35 -35.10 -2.49
N LEU A 645 31.08 -35.47 -2.67
CA LEU A 645 30.16 -34.78 -3.56
C LEU A 645 29.94 -33.33 -3.10
N ILE A 646 29.67 -33.12 -1.80
CA ILE A 646 29.46 -31.77 -1.25
C ILE A 646 30.69 -30.89 -1.49
N ILE A 647 31.89 -31.45 -1.31
CA ILE A 647 33.16 -30.76 -1.60
C ILE A 647 33.24 -30.37 -3.08
N GLU A 648 32.86 -31.24 -4.02
CA GLU A 648 32.86 -30.89 -5.45
C GLU A 648 31.86 -29.77 -5.78
N VAL A 649 30.66 -29.78 -5.19
CA VAL A 649 29.70 -28.66 -5.34
C VAL A 649 30.28 -27.37 -4.74
N CYS A 650 30.94 -27.43 -3.58
CA CYS A 650 31.61 -26.27 -2.99
C CYS A 650 32.77 -25.75 -3.85
N LYS A 651 33.54 -26.64 -4.49
CA LYS A 651 34.62 -26.27 -5.42
C LYS A 651 34.05 -25.56 -6.65
N LEU A 652 32.96 -26.06 -7.20
CA LEU A 652 32.25 -25.39 -8.29
C LEU A 652 31.75 -24.01 -7.85
N ALA A 653 31.05 -23.92 -6.72
CA ALA A 653 30.57 -22.65 -6.18
C ALA A 653 31.72 -21.65 -5.95
N LYS A 654 32.86 -22.10 -5.40
CA LYS A 654 34.08 -21.31 -5.23
C LYS A 654 34.61 -20.73 -6.55
N ARG A 655 34.60 -21.50 -7.64
CA ARG A 655 34.99 -20.99 -8.97
C ARG A 655 33.98 -19.97 -9.49
N CYS A 656 32.68 -20.17 -9.24
CA CYS A 656 31.65 -19.22 -9.63
C CYS A 656 31.77 -17.88 -8.89
N VAL A 657 32.07 -17.87 -7.60
CA VAL A 657 32.20 -16.65 -6.78
C VAL A 657 33.60 -16.03 -6.80
N ASN A 658 34.42 -16.33 -7.81
CA ASN A 658 35.74 -15.71 -7.95
C ASN A 658 35.60 -14.18 -8.15
N VAL A 659 36.49 -13.39 -7.57
CA VAL A 659 36.50 -11.94 -7.76
C VAL A 659 36.77 -11.56 -9.21
N ALA A 660 37.67 -12.30 -9.89
CA ALA A 660 37.95 -12.10 -11.31
C ALA A 660 36.93 -12.86 -12.16
N GLY A 661 36.09 -12.13 -12.91
CA GLY A 661 35.03 -12.69 -13.75
C GLY A 661 35.54 -13.61 -14.86
N GLU A 662 36.72 -13.33 -15.41
CA GLU A 662 37.38 -14.13 -16.45
C GLU A 662 37.83 -15.52 -15.97
N GLU A 663 38.04 -15.69 -14.66
CA GLU A 663 38.39 -16.99 -14.05
C GLU A 663 37.14 -17.82 -13.71
N ARG A 664 35.94 -17.24 -13.83
CA ARG A 664 34.68 -17.96 -13.56
C ARG A 664 34.37 -18.89 -14.73
N PRO A 665 33.74 -20.06 -14.48
CA PRO A 665 33.18 -20.88 -15.56
C PRO A 665 31.99 -20.19 -16.23
N THR A 666 31.61 -20.65 -17.42
CA THR A 666 30.38 -20.23 -18.09
C THR A 666 29.18 -20.90 -17.44
N MET A 667 27.97 -20.33 -17.55
CA MET A 667 26.77 -21.02 -17.05
C MET A 667 26.54 -22.38 -17.73
N LYS A 668 27.01 -22.56 -18.97
CA LYS A 668 26.99 -23.85 -19.67
C LYS A 668 27.88 -24.89 -19.00
N GLU A 669 29.12 -24.53 -18.65
CA GLU A 669 30.03 -25.41 -17.91
C GLU A 669 29.48 -25.73 -16.51
N VAL A 670 28.94 -24.72 -15.81
CA VAL A 670 28.29 -24.91 -14.50
C VAL A 670 27.12 -25.89 -14.59
N ALA A 671 26.24 -25.73 -15.58
CA ALA A 671 25.10 -26.62 -15.80
C ALA A 671 25.54 -28.06 -16.11
N MET A 672 26.57 -28.23 -16.95
CA MET A 672 27.13 -29.54 -17.28
C MET A 672 27.75 -30.25 -16.06
N GLU A 673 28.50 -29.52 -15.25
CA GLU A 673 29.14 -30.08 -14.05
C GLU A 673 28.10 -30.44 -12.98
N LEU A 674 27.11 -29.57 -12.72
CA LEU A 674 26.00 -29.88 -11.81
C LEU A 674 25.17 -31.08 -12.26
N ALA A 675 24.91 -31.21 -13.57
CA ALA A 675 24.24 -32.38 -14.11
C ALA A 675 25.06 -33.65 -13.86
N GLY A 676 26.37 -33.60 -14.04
CA GLY A 676 27.29 -34.71 -13.71
C GLY A 676 27.25 -35.09 -12.23
N LEU A 677 27.29 -34.11 -11.33
CA LEU A 677 27.21 -34.31 -9.88
C LEU A 677 25.84 -34.88 -9.46
N THR A 678 24.76 -34.43 -10.09
CA THR A 678 23.41 -34.96 -9.85
C THR A 678 23.28 -36.42 -10.27
N VAL A 679 23.85 -36.79 -11.43
CA VAL A 679 23.90 -38.20 -11.88
C VAL A 679 24.74 -39.05 -10.92
N PHE A 680 25.89 -38.55 -10.49
CA PHE A 680 26.75 -39.25 -9.53
C PHE A 680 26.03 -39.50 -8.19
N TYR A 681 25.33 -38.49 -7.66
CA TYR A 681 24.51 -38.63 -6.46
C TYR A 681 23.46 -39.74 -6.61
N ASN A 682 22.67 -39.71 -7.69
CA ASN A 682 21.62 -40.70 -7.95
C ASN A 682 22.18 -42.13 -8.09
N GLN A 683 23.34 -42.30 -8.73
CA GLN A 683 24.00 -43.61 -8.84
C GLN A 683 24.45 -44.14 -7.48
N THR A 684 24.96 -43.28 -6.58
CA THR A 684 25.39 -43.69 -5.24
C THR A 684 24.24 -44.04 -4.30
N VAL A 685 23.06 -43.43 -4.46
CA VAL A 685 21.87 -43.76 -3.66
C VAL A 685 21.28 -45.13 -4.07
N VAL A 686 21.25 -45.45 -5.37
CA VAL A 686 20.76 -46.74 -5.88
C VAL A 686 21.61 -47.93 -5.42
N GLN A 687 22.90 -47.74 -5.14
CA GLN A 687 23.78 -48.81 -4.65
C GLN A 687 23.67 -49.11 -3.15
N ASN A 688 22.97 -48.28 -2.36
CA ASN A 688 22.85 -48.43 -0.91
C ASN A 688 21.49 -49.01 -0.45
N HIS A 689 20.62 -49.48 -1.35
CA HIS A 689 19.37 -50.16 -0.97
C HIS A 689 19.56 -51.67 -0.69
N PRO A 690 19.14 -52.21 0.48
CA PRO A 690 19.44 -53.59 0.89
C PRO A 690 18.77 -54.75 0.14
N TRP A 691 18.06 -54.54 -0.97
CA TRP A 691 17.23 -55.60 -1.59
C TRP A 691 17.58 -56.00 -3.02
N VAL A 692 18.63 -55.45 -3.64
CA VAL A 692 18.99 -55.86 -5.02
C VAL A 692 19.99 -57.01 -5.01
N ILE A 693 19.52 -58.20 -4.61
CA ILE A 693 20.07 -59.47 -5.08
C ILE A 693 18.89 -60.34 -5.54
N ASN A 694 18.82 -60.53 -6.88
CA ASN A 694 18.01 -61.47 -7.67
C ASN A 694 16.67 -61.00 -8.25
N ASN A 695 16.68 -60.35 -9.43
CA ASN A 695 16.14 -60.92 -10.70
C ASN A 695 16.28 -59.93 -11.89
N PRO A 696 16.61 -60.36 -13.13
CA PRO A 696 16.86 -59.43 -14.26
C PRO A 696 15.64 -59.00 -15.10
N GLU A 697 14.39 -59.32 -14.73
CA GLU A 697 13.23 -59.13 -15.65
C GLU A 697 12.22 -58.02 -15.30
N GLU A 698 12.41 -57.23 -14.24
CA GLU A 698 11.50 -56.12 -13.87
C GLU A 698 12.04 -54.70 -14.11
N THR A 699 12.89 -54.50 -15.13
CA THR A 699 13.45 -53.16 -15.45
C THR A 699 12.57 -52.29 -16.36
N LYS A 700 11.27 -52.58 -16.50
CA LYS A 700 10.39 -51.79 -17.40
C LYS A 700 9.13 -51.16 -16.80
N THR A 701 8.86 -51.30 -15.50
CA THR A 701 7.61 -50.78 -14.90
C THR A 701 7.79 -49.96 -13.62
N LEU A 702 9.02 -49.72 -13.15
CA LEU A 702 9.31 -48.80 -12.04
C LEU A 702 9.89 -47.50 -12.60
N ARG A 703 9.06 -46.65 -13.20
CA ARG A 703 9.44 -45.28 -13.60
C ARG A 703 8.49 -44.18 -13.16
N ASP A 704 7.39 -44.54 -12.50
CA ASP A 704 6.43 -43.58 -11.99
C ASP A 704 6.21 -43.81 -10.48
N GLY A 705 6.60 -42.82 -9.68
CA GLY A 705 6.08 -42.59 -8.34
C GLY A 705 6.64 -43.44 -7.21
N GLU A 706 7.85 -43.16 -6.73
CA GLU A 706 8.19 -43.36 -5.33
C GLU A 706 9.03 -42.17 -4.84
N SER A 707 8.39 -41.33 -4.03
CA SER A 707 9.00 -40.26 -3.24
C SER A 707 10.01 -40.87 -2.28
N SER A 708 11.30 -40.53 -2.40
CA SER A 708 12.30 -40.92 -1.42
C SER A 708 11.96 -40.31 -0.05
N ASP A 709 11.88 -41.16 0.98
CA ASP A 709 11.56 -40.83 2.36
C ASP A 709 12.47 -39.71 2.92
N CYS A 710 11.87 -38.54 3.14
CA CYS A 710 12.45 -37.42 3.91
C CYS A 710 11.57 -37.03 5.12
N TYR A 711 10.84 -37.98 5.71
CA TYR A 711 10.11 -37.76 6.96
C TYR A 711 10.73 -38.54 8.12
N THR A 712 11.63 -37.89 8.84
CA THR A 712 11.74 -38.12 10.28
C THR A 712 11.55 -36.81 11.01
N SER A 713 10.29 -36.46 11.30
CA SER A 713 9.97 -35.61 12.43
C SER A 713 8.97 -36.33 13.33
N GLU A 714 9.46 -36.76 14.50
CA GLU A 714 8.58 -36.93 15.66
C GLU A 714 8.04 -35.55 16.03
N SER A 715 6.89 -35.20 15.46
CA SER A 715 6.04 -34.10 15.91
C SER A 715 4.59 -34.56 15.83
N ARG A 716 4.13 -35.21 16.91
CA ARG A 716 2.73 -35.57 17.13
C ARG A 716 1.81 -34.37 16.87
N ALA A 717 1.06 -34.41 15.76
CA ALA A 717 -0.22 -33.73 15.66
C ALA A 717 -1.29 -34.68 16.20
N VAL A 718 -1.76 -34.41 17.42
CA VAL A 718 -2.98 -35.02 17.97
C VAL A 718 -4.13 -34.03 17.74
N LEU A 719 -5.04 -34.41 16.86
CA LEU A 719 -6.45 -34.02 16.83
C LEU A 719 -7.15 -35.31 16.39
N SER A 720 -8.22 -35.83 16.97
CA SER A 720 -9.14 -35.48 18.07
C SER A 720 -10.06 -36.71 18.22
N ILE A 721 -10.85 -36.80 19.31
CA ILE A 721 -12.24 -37.33 19.41
C ILE A 721 -12.47 -38.02 20.76
N ASP A 722 -13.48 -37.52 21.47
CA ASP A 722 -14.14 -38.08 22.64
C ASP A 722 -14.61 -39.54 22.44
N ALA A 723 -14.47 -40.37 23.49
CA ALA A 723 -15.44 -41.39 23.83
C ALA A 723 -15.25 -41.92 25.26
N GLY A 724 -16.24 -41.66 26.13
CA GLY A 724 -16.85 -42.70 26.98
C GLY A 724 -16.16 -43.14 28.28
N ARG A 725 -16.81 -42.73 29.38
CA ARG A 725 -16.74 -43.17 30.79
C ARG A 725 -15.76 -42.44 31.72
#